data_AF-A0A8M9PZX5-F1
#
_entry.id   AF-A0A8M9PZX5-F1
#
_cell.length_a   1.000
_cell.length_b   1.000
_cell.length_c   1.000
_cell.angle_alpha   90.00
_cell.angle_beta   90.00
_cell.angle_gamma   90.00
#
_symmetry.space_group_name_H-M   'P 1'
#
loop_
_entity.id
_entity.type
_entity.pdbx_description
1 polymer ?
#
loop_
_entity_poly.entity_id
_entity_poly.type
_entity_poly.pdbx_seq_one_letter_code
_entity_poly.pdbx_strand_id
1 'polypeptide(L)'
;MRQTLRCVSRCHPGVHAFLLIIPDAPLNNEDRAEMEEIQKIFSSRINKHIMILIMQNSEHQTAELNEETQAVIQSFGGRHHYFNPKTQESTLMENIEKMLEENRGGFYSTETFLEVQMEKNTEYKEMKKKLHSLETHFLSQGSADREDELRIVLLGKTGVGKSSTGNTILGRDVFAAGTSQESVTEESQRETSKINGRRITVIDTPGLFDTELSKEEIKREISNCISMILPGPHVFIIVLSLGQRFTKEEAKSVKFIQETFGQNSLMFTVVLFTRGDFLKNQTIKEFLGKPGSVVRQLLETCGNRYHVINNNQPEERTQVSELLEKIDNMVKANGGSFYSCKMFREMEREKQEQQTRILIDRVRETEEKMKKLEKEKDRLKMMVEEERQNQEKERKVLGEQIQRLKSEIEGIIKKEEITERERQEQLEDLEKRLKKDQQNNFEILKLTLLQQMHEDELKRSQAKSVAIFAEIICQKLKEPIEQSVYKKTARDLADEIMKNCESLNRNRLKLEKHILKTLAEEEDFDKYMNYIHYPRGHYKSFIRDEVSRYIRDKFSISVLPKMKENIKLLQQKIMNAAHQSTEHVEVNSGDVGLWLKSFTQQLSDQLIFSEKDLSGVKHDDVDDFTLLEDVIRQELTAVMSDISSRFNTDTFPVKLDYKFRPDELLIDHFCQCCWVQCPFCGATCTNTRENHHGDHSVAFHRVRGINGRKYSSNLHSDICTDLVASGQNFNTPDGRFPWRYYRRAGGVYAQWSITPDLSDLPYWKWFVCRFQKDLEKEYKEIFEGRSKIQDEWRKYSKRDAIESLDKYV
;
A
#
# COMPACT_ATOMS: atom_id res chain seq x y z
N MET A 1 -5.89 -16.01 9.76
CA MET A 1 -5.20 -14.97 10.55
C MET A 1 -5.59 -13.52 10.19
N ARG A 2 -5.44 -13.06 8.93
CA ARG A 2 -5.86 -11.68 8.54
C ARG A 2 -7.32 -11.36 8.87
N GLN A 3 -8.24 -12.28 8.60
CA GLN A 3 -9.65 -12.10 8.93
C GLN A 3 -9.87 -12.02 10.45
N THR A 4 -9.17 -12.84 11.24
CA THR A 4 -9.27 -12.80 12.69
C THR A 4 -8.80 -11.47 13.28
N LEU A 5 -7.64 -10.97 12.82
CA LEU A 5 -7.17 -9.63 13.18
C LEU A 5 -8.21 -8.57 12.81
N ARG A 6 -8.81 -8.69 11.62
CA ARG A 6 -9.86 -7.79 11.15
C ARG A 6 -11.10 -7.83 12.04
N CYS A 7 -11.54 -9.00 12.49
CA CYS A 7 -12.67 -9.15 13.42
C CYS A 7 -12.38 -8.43 14.74
N VAL A 8 -11.22 -8.68 15.37
CA VAL A 8 -10.86 -8.03 16.63
C VAL A 8 -10.72 -6.52 16.46
N SER A 9 -10.06 -6.06 15.40
CA SER A 9 -9.82 -4.64 15.13
C SER A 9 -11.09 -3.83 14.80
N ARG A 10 -12.19 -4.50 14.42
CA ARG A 10 -13.46 -3.84 14.09
C ARG A 10 -14.31 -3.52 15.32
N CYS A 11 -14.08 -4.21 16.43
CA CYS A 11 -14.77 -3.95 17.68
C CYS A 11 -13.95 -2.98 18.52
N HIS A 12 -13.85 -1.69 18.16
CA HIS A 12 -13.10 -0.73 19.00
C HIS A 12 -13.89 -0.46 20.31
N PRO A 13 -13.27 -0.50 21.51
CA PRO A 13 -11.83 -0.64 21.80
C PRO A 13 -11.30 -2.09 21.86
N GLY A 14 -12.19 -3.08 21.96
CA GLY A 14 -11.90 -4.49 21.75
C GLY A 14 -13.17 -5.32 21.74
N VAL A 15 -13.02 -6.64 21.64
CA VAL A 15 -14.15 -7.58 21.70
C VAL A 15 -14.50 -7.84 23.16
N HIS A 16 -15.68 -7.39 23.57
CA HIS A 16 -16.25 -7.62 24.90
C HIS A 16 -16.69 -9.09 25.10
N ALA A 17 -17.33 -9.65 24.08
CA ALA A 17 -17.89 -10.99 24.08
C ALA A 17 -17.68 -11.68 22.72
N PHE A 18 -17.13 -12.89 22.74
CA PHE A 18 -17.12 -13.85 21.64
C PHE A 18 -18.22 -14.87 21.91
N LEU A 19 -19.08 -15.08 20.92
CA LEU A 19 -20.15 -16.08 21.00
C LEU A 19 -19.74 -17.27 20.12
N LEU A 20 -19.50 -18.42 20.75
CA LEU A 20 -19.19 -19.67 20.05
C LEU A 20 -20.45 -20.52 19.98
N ILE A 21 -21.01 -20.70 18.79
CA ILE A 21 -22.27 -21.41 18.60
C ILE A 21 -21.99 -22.89 18.37
N ILE A 22 -22.61 -23.76 19.16
CA ILE A 22 -22.50 -25.22 19.04
C ILE A 22 -23.91 -25.85 19.05
N PRO A 23 -24.13 -27.00 18.37
CA PRO A 23 -25.40 -27.71 18.44
C PRO A 23 -25.61 -28.38 19.81
N ASP A 24 -26.87 -28.56 20.22
CA ASP A 24 -27.26 -29.47 21.32
C ASP A 24 -27.18 -30.94 20.86
N ALA A 25 -25.98 -31.38 20.51
CA ALA A 25 -25.65 -32.72 20.03
C ALA A 25 -24.19 -33.08 20.40
N PRO A 26 -23.81 -34.37 20.39
CA PRO A 26 -22.40 -34.77 20.51
C PRO A 26 -21.52 -34.08 19.48
N LEU A 27 -20.43 -33.46 19.95
CA LEU A 27 -19.48 -32.74 19.11
C LEU A 27 -18.66 -33.74 18.28
N ASN A 28 -18.54 -33.48 16.99
CA ASN A 28 -17.74 -34.31 16.10
C ASN A 28 -16.26 -33.86 16.10
N ASN A 29 -15.41 -34.60 15.39
CA ASN A 29 -13.97 -34.30 15.30
C ASN A 29 -13.66 -32.97 14.61
N GLU A 30 -14.54 -32.50 13.71
CA GLU A 30 -14.40 -31.21 13.01
C GLU A 30 -14.69 -30.05 13.98
N ASP A 31 -15.75 -30.16 14.80
CA ASP A 31 -16.06 -29.19 15.86
C ASP A 31 -14.88 -29.06 16.82
N ARG A 32 -14.26 -30.18 17.20
CA ARG A 32 -13.08 -30.21 18.05
C ARG A 32 -11.87 -29.53 17.40
N ALA A 33 -11.61 -29.80 16.12
CA ALA A 33 -10.52 -29.18 15.39
C ALA A 33 -10.71 -27.65 15.27
N GLU A 34 -11.95 -27.19 15.06
CA GLU A 34 -12.29 -25.77 15.04
C GLU A 34 -12.02 -25.14 16.42
N MET A 35 -12.44 -25.79 17.50
CA MET A 35 -12.21 -25.32 18.87
C MET A 35 -10.73 -25.24 19.25
N GLU A 36 -9.96 -26.27 18.89
CA GLU A 36 -8.51 -26.28 19.07
C GLU A 36 -7.85 -25.14 18.27
N GLU A 37 -8.31 -24.88 17.05
CA GLU A 37 -7.80 -23.79 16.23
C GLU A 37 -8.20 -22.41 16.80
N ILE A 38 -9.40 -22.24 17.38
CA ILE A 38 -9.80 -21.01 18.09
C ILE A 38 -8.87 -20.77 19.28
N GLN A 39 -8.65 -21.76 20.14
CA GLN A 39 -7.72 -21.64 21.28
C GLN A 39 -6.30 -21.36 20.79
N LYS A 40 -5.87 -22.01 19.71
CA LYS A 40 -4.57 -21.75 19.11
C LYS A 40 -4.48 -20.33 18.57
N ILE A 41 -5.53 -19.76 17.98
CA ILE A 41 -5.52 -18.40 17.42
C ILE A 41 -5.53 -17.34 18.53
N PHE A 42 -6.40 -17.45 19.52
CA PHE A 42 -6.62 -16.40 20.52
C PHE A 42 -5.90 -16.64 21.87
N SER A 43 -5.31 -17.82 22.06
CA SER A 43 -4.80 -18.33 23.35
C SER A 43 -5.87 -18.42 24.44
N SER A 44 -5.50 -18.92 25.62
CA SER A 44 -6.36 -18.92 26.81
C SER A 44 -6.81 -17.53 27.26
N ARG A 45 -6.23 -16.44 26.72
CA ARG A 45 -6.69 -15.07 26.95
C ARG A 45 -8.14 -14.85 26.48
N ILE A 46 -8.65 -15.62 25.50
CA ILE A 46 -10.05 -15.54 25.06
C ILE A 46 -11.03 -16.05 26.12
N ASN A 47 -10.59 -16.93 27.03
CA ASN A 47 -11.46 -17.60 28.00
C ASN A 47 -12.13 -16.63 28.98
N LYS A 48 -11.68 -15.38 29.07
CA LYS A 48 -12.37 -14.32 29.82
C LYS A 48 -13.50 -13.66 29.04
N HIS A 49 -13.46 -13.69 27.71
CA HIS A 49 -14.37 -12.96 26.84
C HIS A 49 -15.27 -13.86 26.01
N ILE A 50 -15.28 -15.18 26.22
CA ILE A 50 -16.07 -16.13 25.42
C ILE A 50 -17.26 -16.70 26.20
N MET A 51 -18.37 -16.87 25.49
CA MET A 51 -19.57 -17.57 25.93
C MET A 51 -19.99 -18.57 24.84
N ILE A 52 -20.28 -19.80 25.23
CA ILE A 52 -20.73 -20.85 24.32
C ILE A 52 -22.26 -20.84 24.24
N LEU A 53 -22.80 -20.68 23.03
CA LEU A 53 -24.24 -20.77 22.78
C LEU A 53 -24.59 -22.18 22.33
N ILE A 54 -25.42 -22.89 23.10
CA ILE A 54 -25.86 -24.25 22.80
C ILE A 54 -27.23 -24.17 22.13
N MET A 55 -27.29 -24.49 20.84
CA MET A 55 -28.51 -24.40 20.03
C MET A 55 -29.42 -25.60 20.30
N GLN A 56 -30.54 -25.39 21.00
CA GLN A 56 -31.52 -26.44 21.28
C GLN A 56 -32.69 -26.41 20.30
N ASN A 57 -33.08 -27.60 19.81
CA ASN A 57 -34.32 -27.76 19.07
C ASN A 57 -35.50 -27.89 20.03
N SER A 58 -36.65 -27.28 19.70
CA SER A 58 -37.84 -27.29 20.55
C SER A 58 -38.39 -28.70 20.85
N GLU A 59 -38.00 -29.70 20.07
CA GLU A 59 -38.45 -31.10 20.19
C GLU A 59 -37.49 -31.98 21.00
N HIS A 60 -36.24 -31.54 21.22
CA HIS A 60 -35.20 -32.30 21.90
C HIS A 60 -34.42 -31.40 22.85
N GLN A 61 -34.91 -31.25 24.07
CA GLN A 61 -34.14 -30.68 25.17
C GLN A 61 -33.42 -31.83 25.87
N THR A 62 -32.10 -31.90 25.76
CA THR A 62 -31.31 -32.81 26.60
C THR A 62 -31.21 -32.19 28.00
N ALA A 63 -31.45 -32.99 29.06
CA ALA A 63 -31.36 -32.51 30.44
C ALA A 63 -29.90 -32.39 30.93
N GLU A 64 -28.99 -33.15 30.34
CA GLU A 64 -27.57 -33.20 30.69
C GLU A 64 -26.71 -33.11 29.43
N LEU A 65 -25.67 -32.26 29.50
CA LEU A 65 -24.62 -32.22 28.48
C LEU A 65 -23.82 -33.52 28.52
N ASN A 66 -23.49 -34.05 27.34
CA ASN A 66 -22.54 -35.17 27.29
C ASN A 66 -21.15 -34.72 27.80
N GLU A 67 -20.36 -35.67 28.28
CA GLU A 67 -19.03 -35.42 28.88
C GLU A 67 -18.09 -34.64 27.95
N GLU A 68 -18.19 -34.87 26.63
CA GLU A 68 -17.33 -34.24 25.63
C GLU A 68 -17.65 -32.76 25.45
N THR A 69 -18.93 -32.42 25.29
CA THR A 69 -19.41 -31.03 25.25
C THR A 69 -19.09 -30.31 26.56
N GLN A 70 -19.22 -30.99 27.70
CA GLN A 70 -18.86 -30.43 28.99
C GLN A 70 -17.35 -30.13 29.09
N ALA A 71 -16.49 -31.04 28.62
CA ALA A 71 -15.04 -30.83 28.58
C ALA A 71 -14.63 -29.63 27.72
N VAL A 72 -15.26 -29.49 26.54
CA VAL A 72 -15.07 -28.32 25.67
C VAL A 72 -15.48 -27.04 26.38
N ILE A 73 -16.67 -27.03 26.99
CA ILE A 73 -17.16 -25.85 27.71
C ILE A 73 -16.19 -25.43 28.80
N GLN A 74 -15.67 -26.38 29.58
CA GLN A 74 -14.65 -26.11 30.59
C GLN A 74 -13.35 -25.56 29.98
N SER A 75 -12.92 -26.07 28.82
CA SER A 75 -11.70 -25.59 28.15
C SER A 75 -11.76 -24.11 27.76
N PHE A 76 -12.97 -23.56 27.55
CA PHE A 76 -13.23 -22.14 27.26
C PHE A 76 -13.65 -21.31 28.49
N GLY A 77 -13.54 -21.85 29.71
CA GLY A 77 -13.86 -21.15 30.95
C GLY A 77 -15.27 -21.40 31.50
N GLY A 78 -15.99 -22.40 30.98
CA GLY A 78 -17.22 -22.93 31.57
C GLY A 78 -18.51 -22.18 31.23
N ARG A 79 -18.42 -20.95 30.71
CA ARG A 79 -19.59 -20.10 30.43
C ARG A 79 -20.32 -20.55 29.18
N HIS A 80 -21.58 -20.93 29.36
CA HIS A 80 -22.46 -21.35 28.28
C HIS A 80 -23.88 -20.84 28.52
N HIS A 81 -24.67 -20.75 27.44
CA HIS A 81 -26.07 -20.35 27.47
C HIS A 81 -26.85 -21.20 26.45
N TYR A 82 -27.98 -21.77 26.89
CA TYR A 82 -28.87 -22.51 26.01
C TYR A 82 -29.74 -21.55 25.21
N PHE A 83 -29.68 -21.65 23.88
CA PHE A 83 -30.39 -20.79 22.97
C PHE A 83 -31.38 -21.60 22.13
N ASN A 84 -32.66 -21.22 22.18
CA ASN A 84 -33.72 -21.81 21.36
C ASN A 84 -34.64 -20.70 20.83
N PRO A 85 -35.49 -20.97 19.81
CA PRO A 85 -36.36 -19.95 19.22
C PRO A 85 -37.37 -19.30 20.19
N LYS A 86 -37.60 -19.89 21.37
CA LYS A 86 -38.46 -19.34 22.43
C LYS A 86 -37.67 -18.66 23.55
N THR A 87 -36.34 -18.73 23.54
CA THR A 87 -35.49 -18.07 24.55
C THR A 87 -35.69 -16.56 24.45
N GLN A 88 -35.97 -15.91 25.58
CA GLN A 88 -36.07 -14.46 25.63
C GLN A 88 -34.68 -13.83 25.51
N GLU A 89 -34.53 -12.88 24.59
CA GLU A 89 -33.29 -12.13 24.35
C GLU A 89 -32.70 -11.53 25.63
N SER A 90 -33.55 -11.10 26.57
CA SER A 90 -33.17 -10.55 27.88
C SER A 90 -32.22 -11.48 28.65
N THR A 91 -32.48 -12.78 28.67
CA THR A 91 -31.69 -13.75 29.44
C THR A 91 -30.27 -13.93 28.90
N LEU A 92 -30.09 -13.85 27.57
CA LEU A 92 -28.76 -13.88 26.96
C LEU A 92 -28.00 -12.59 27.30
N MET A 93 -28.68 -11.45 27.18
CA MET A 93 -28.08 -10.14 27.46
C MET A 93 -27.66 -10.01 28.93
N GLU A 94 -28.48 -10.45 29.89
CA GLU A 94 -28.12 -10.48 31.32
C GLU A 94 -26.86 -11.32 31.60
N ASN A 95 -26.73 -12.48 30.94
CA ASN A 95 -25.53 -13.32 31.08
C ASN A 95 -24.28 -12.66 30.49
N ILE A 96 -24.43 -11.95 29.36
CA ILE A 96 -23.33 -11.18 28.75
C ILE A 96 -22.94 -10.02 29.67
N GLU A 97 -23.90 -9.28 30.23
CA GLU A 97 -23.64 -8.19 31.16
C GLU A 97 -22.92 -8.67 32.43
N LYS A 98 -23.37 -9.79 33.01
CA LYS A 98 -22.69 -10.45 34.14
C LYS A 98 -21.24 -10.81 33.79
N MET A 99 -21.02 -11.38 32.60
CA MET A 99 -19.66 -11.69 32.13
C MET A 99 -18.80 -10.42 32.03
N LEU A 100 -19.37 -9.31 31.57
CA LEU A 100 -18.66 -8.04 31.49
C LEU A 100 -18.32 -7.50 32.88
N GLU A 101 -19.22 -7.62 33.84
CA GLU A 101 -18.99 -7.24 35.23
C GLU A 101 -17.88 -8.08 35.88
N GLU A 102 -17.90 -9.41 35.72
CA GLU A 102 -16.83 -10.32 36.17
C GLU A 102 -15.46 -9.93 35.59
N ASN A 103 -15.44 -9.47 34.34
CA ASN A 103 -14.25 -8.98 33.66
C ASN A 103 -13.90 -7.52 33.96
N ARG A 104 -14.65 -6.84 34.83
CA ARG A 104 -14.52 -5.40 35.13
C ARG A 104 -14.61 -4.51 33.88
N GLY A 105 -15.46 -4.87 32.92
CA GLY A 105 -15.59 -4.21 31.63
C GLY A 105 -14.41 -4.42 30.68
N GLY A 106 -13.51 -5.36 30.98
CA GLY A 106 -12.37 -5.68 30.11
C GLY A 106 -12.80 -6.25 28.76
N PHE A 107 -11.98 -6.03 27.74
CA PHE A 107 -12.18 -6.51 26.38
C PHE A 107 -10.91 -7.16 25.82
N TYR A 108 -11.08 -8.05 24.85
CA TYR A 108 -9.98 -8.63 24.10
C TYR A 108 -9.55 -7.65 23.01
N SER A 109 -8.42 -6.97 23.21
CA SER A 109 -7.94 -5.90 22.34
C SER A 109 -7.15 -6.40 21.13
N THR A 110 -7.03 -5.55 20.09
CA THR A 110 -6.10 -5.79 18.97
C THR A 110 -4.67 -5.98 19.47
N GLU A 111 -4.26 -5.22 20.48
CA GLU A 111 -2.97 -5.36 21.16
C GLU A 111 -2.81 -6.77 21.77
N THR A 112 -3.80 -7.24 22.53
CA THR A 112 -3.81 -8.59 23.12
C THR A 112 -3.68 -9.67 22.03
N PHE A 113 -4.40 -9.52 20.91
CA PHE A 113 -4.31 -10.43 19.78
C PHE A 113 -2.90 -10.50 19.19
N LEU A 114 -2.26 -9.33 19.01
CA LEU A 114 -0.93 -9.20 18.41
C LEU A 114 0.15 -9.73 19.34
N GLU A 115 0.10 -9.41 20.63
CA GLU A 115 0.99 -10.01 21.63
C GLU A 115 0.94 -11.53 21.56
N VAL A 116 -0.27 -12.11 21.54
CA VAL A 116 -0.47 -13.57 21.42
C VAL A 116 0.12 -14.12 20.13
N GLN A 117 -0.01 -13.43 18.99
CA GLN A 117 0.59 -13.89 17.73
C GLN A 117 2.12 -13.83 17.77
N MET A 118 2.69 -12.81 18.40
CA MET A 118 4.15 -12.62 18.46
C MET A 118 4.82 -13.55 19.46
N GLU A 119 4.20 -13.76 20.62
CA GLU A 119 4.57 -14.85 21.53
C GLU A 119 4.54 -16.20 20.81
N LYS A 120 3.65 -16.36 19.83
CA LYS A 120 3.47 -17.59 19.07
C LYS A 120 4.51 -17.84 18.00
N ASN A 121 5.52 -16.98 17.77
CA ASN A 121 6.55 -17.24 16.76
C ASN A 121 7.11 -18.66 16.96
N THR A 122 6.62 -19.60 16.15
CA THR A 122 6.59 -21.03 16.47
C THR A 122 8.02 -21.55 16.59
N GLU A 123 8.88 -21.03 15.72
CA GLU A 123 10.31 -21.29 15.68
C GLU A 123 11.01 -20.98 17.01
N TYR A 124 10.76 -19.81 17.61
CA TYR A 124 11.40 -19.46 18.89
C TYR A 124 10.84 -20.29 20.05
N LYS A 125 9.53 -20.56 20.08
CA LYS A 125 8.92 -21.38 21.14
C LYS A 125 9.43 -22.83 21.09
N GLU A 126 9.49 -23.42 19.91
CA GLU A 126 10.04 -24.76 19.69
C GLU A 126 11.53 -24.79 20.02
N MET A 127 12.31 -23.83 19.52
CA MET A 127 13.73 -23.70 19.82
C MET A 127 13.96 -23.53 21.33
N LYS A 128 13.17 -22.70 22.02
CA LYS A 128 13.25 -22.50 23.48
C LYS A 128 12.90 -23.77 24.25
N LYS A 129 11.86 -24.50 23.86
CA LYS A 129 11.50 -25.80 24.46
C LYS A 129 12.62 -26.83 24.25
N LYS A 130 13.12 -26.95 23.01
CA LYS A 130 14.25 -27.83 22.65
C LYS A 130 15.49 -27.47 23.45
N LEU A 131 15.85 -26.19 23.52
CA LEU A 131 17.02 -25.70 24.25
C LEU A 131 16.88 -25.93 25.76
N HIS A 132 15.72 -25.68 26.35
CA HIS A 132 15.48 -25.94 27.77
C HIS A 132 15.54 -27.44 28.11
N SER A 133 14.96 -28.29 27.27
CA SER A 133 15.05 -29.75 27.41
C SER A 133 16.52 -30.20 27.33
N LEU A 134 17.26 -29.74 26.31
CA LEU A 134 18.68 -30.07 26.14
C LEU A 134 19.54 -29.52 27.29
N GLU A 135 19.29 -28.31 27.78
CA GLU A 135 19.95 -27.72 28.96
C GLU A 135 19.70 -28.55 30.22
N THR A 136 18.46 -29.00 30.43
CA THR A 136 18.09 -29.82 31.59
C THR A 136 18.79 -31.18 31.54
N HIS A 137 18.80 -31.83 30.36
CA HIS A 137 19.58 -33.06 30.14
C HIS A 137 21.08 -32.84 30.28
N PHE A 138 21.58 -31.68 29.85
CA PHE A 138 23.00 -31.33 29.96
C PHE A 138 23.42 -31.12 31.42
N LEU A 139 22.58 -30.41 32.20
CA LEU A 139 22.80 -30.15 33.63
C LEU A 139 22.72 -31.43 34.49
N SER A 140 21.97 -32.46 34.07
CA SER A 140 21.84 -33.72 34.83
C SER A 140 23.00 -34.70 34.66
N GLN A 141 23.82 -34.57 33.62
CA GLN A 141 25.03 -35.37 33.45
C GLN A 141 26.17 -34.85 34.38
N GLY A 142 27.19 -35.65 34.73
CA GLY A 142 28.24 -35.29 35.71
C GLY A 142 29.34 -34.34 35.19
N SER A 143 29.86 -33.45 36.05
CA SER A 143 30.71 -32.29 35.70
C SER A 143 32.19 -32.54 35.39
N ALA A 144 32.77 -33.66 35.83
CA ALA A 144 34.23 -33.83 35.90
C ALA A 144 34.95 -33.86 34.52
N ASP A 145 34.31 -34.39 33.48
CA ASP A 145 34.88 -34.44 32.11
C ASP A 145 34.68 -33.14 31.29
N ARG A 146 34.09 -32.09 31.90
CA ARG A 146 33.51 -30.93 31.19
C ARG A 146 34.32 -29.65 31.19
N GLU A 147 35.18 -29.44 32.19
CA GLU A 147 35.82 -28.12 32.38
C GLU A 147 36.85 -27.79 31.28
N ASP A 148 37.33 -28.78 30.53
CA ASP A 148 38.36 -28.58 29.49
C ASP A 148 37.86 -28.80 28.05
N GLU A 149 36.55 -28.70 27.78
CA GLU A 149 36.05 -28.73 26.39
C GLU A 149 36.06 -27.33 25.76
N LEU A 150 36.78 -27.15 24.65
CA LEU A 150 36.65 -25.97 23.79
C LEU A 150 35.57 -26.17 22.73
N ARG A 151 34.75 -25.14 22.49
CA ARG A 151 33.56 -25.20 21.64
C ARG A 151 33.59 -24.07 20.62
N ILE A 152 33.68 -24.41 19.35
CA ILE A 152 33.97 -23.50 18.23
C ILE A 152 32.83 -23.56 17.22
N VAL A 153 32.36 -22.41 16.74
CA VAL A 153 31.43 -22.30 15.60
C VAL A 153 32.13 -21.56 14.47
N LEU A 154 32.18 -22.15 13.28
CA LEU A 154 32.78 -21.55 12.08
C LEU A 154 31.72 -20.84 11.26
N LEU A 155 31.95 -19.56 10.93
CA LEU A 155 31.05 -18.72 10.15
C LEU A 155 31.80 -18.06 9.00
N GLY A 156 31.13 -17.77 7.89
CA GLY A 156 31.75 -17.12 6.73
C GLY A 156 31.04 -17.44 5.42
N LYS A 157 31.42 -16.77 4.34
CA LYS A 157 30.85 -16.98 3.01
C LYS A 157 31.09 -18.42 2.51
N THR A 158 30.33 -18.87 1.52
CA THR A 158 30.60 -20.12 0.81
C THR A 158 31.99 -20.08 0.14
N GLY A 159 32.73 -21.19 0.20
CA GLY A 159 34.04 -21.31 -0.46
C GLY A 159 35.24 -20.65 0.24
N VAL A 160 35.07 -19.98 1.39
CA VAL A 160 36.20 -19.35 2.13
C VAL A 160 37.11 -20.35 2.86
N GLY A 161 36.75 -21.63 2.86
CA GLY A 161 37.51 -22.71 3.51
C GLY A 161 37.09 -23.03 4.94
N LYS A 162 35.81 -22.88 5.30
CA LYS A 162 35.29 -23.21 6.65
C LYS A 162 35.50 -24.69 7.00
N SER A 163 34.98 -25.59 6.18
CA SER A 163 35.10 -27.05 6.38
C SER A 163 36.57 -27.52 6.44
N SER A 164 37.42 -27.02 5.54
CA SER A 164 38.88 -27.27 5.57
C SER A 164 39.54 -26.76 6.86
N THR A 165 39.10 -25.61 7.37
CA THR A 165 39.56 -25.07 8.66
C THR A 165 39.12 -25.96 9.81
N GLY A 166 37.89 -26.47 9.78
CA GLY A 166 37.37 -27.43 10.75
C GLY A 166 38.20 -28.72 10.79
N ASN A 167 38.50 -29.30 9.63
CA ASN A 167 39.37 -30.50 9.52
C ASN A 167 40.78 -30.22 10.05
N THR A 168 41.35 -29.06 9.70
CA THR A 168 42.68 -28.64 10.17
C THR A 168 42.70 -28.48 11.69
N ILE A 169 41.69 -27.83 12.28
CA ILE A 169 41.57 -27.70 13.74
C ILE A 169 41.50 -29.10 14.37
N LEU A 170 40.57 -29.95 13.91
CA LEU A 170 40.32 -31.28 14.48
C LEU A 170 41.43 -32.31 14.23
N GLY A 171 42.31 -32.06 13.26
CA GLY A 171 43.41 -32.94 12.87
C GLY A 171 42.98 -34.18 12.10
N ARG A 172 41.78 -34.16 11.49
CA ARG A 172 41.21 -35.26 10.71
C ARG A 172 40.18 -34.73 9.72
N ASP A 173 40.00 -35.44 8.61
CA ASP A 173 39.01 -35.08 7.59
C ASP A 173 37.62 -35.62 7.97
N VAL A 174 36.77 -34.76 8.53
CA VAL A 174 35.40 -35.09 8.93
C VAL A 174 34.34 -34.26 8.24
N PHE A 175 34.65 -33.00 7.93
CA PHE A 175 33.79 -32.14 7.14
C PHE A 175 34.13 -32.31 5.66
N ALA A 176 33.11 -32.50 4.83
CA ALA A 176 33.29 -32.54 3.40
C ALA A 176 33.83 -31.19 2.90
N ALA A 177 35.06 -31.17 2.42
CA ALA A 177 35.71 -29.99 1.88
C ALA A 177 36.06 -30.22 0.41
N GLY A 178 35.57 -29.35 -0.47
CA GLY A 178 35.84 -29.44 -1.91
C GLY A 178 35.90 -28.06 -2.56
N THR A 179 36.69 -27.96 -3.63
CA THR A 179 36.68 -26.80 -4.53
C THR A 179 35.54 -26.94 -5.53
N SER A 180 34.30 -26.89 -5.05
CA SER A 180 33.10 -26.80 -5.90
C SER A 180 32.61 -25.36 -5.97
N GLN A 181 31.93 -25.00 -7.07
CA GLN A 181 31.12 -23.77 -7.11
C GLN A 181 29.79 -23.93 -6.37
N GLU A 182 29.33 -25.17 -6.18
CA GLU A 182 28.13 -25.51 -5.41
C GLU A 182 28.46 -25.57 -3.91
N SER A 183 27.48 -25.23 -3.08
CA SER A 183 27.64 -25.32 -1.62
C SER A 183 27.73 -26.79 -1.19
N VAL A 184 28.79 -27.12 -0.45
CA VAL A 184 28.99 -28.49 0.07
C VAL A 184 28.29 -28.69 1.41
N THR A 185 28.11 -27.60 2.17
CA THR A 185 27.55 -27.63 3.53
C THR A 185 26.20 -26.93 3.54
N GLU A 186 25.10 -27.69 3.42
CA GLU A 186 23.72 -27.17 3.49
C GLU A 186 23.16 -27.16 4.93
N GLU A 187 23.69 -28.01 5.81
CA GLU A 187 23.30 -28.14 7.23
C GLU A 187 24.51 -28.01 8.16
N SER A 188 24.30 -27.57 9.40
CA SER A 188 25.37 -27.47 10.39
C SER A 188 25.79 -28.85 10.86
N GLN A 189 27.10 -29.11 10.89
CA GLN A 189 27.67 -30.39 11.33
C GLN A 189 28.54 -30.17 12.56
N ARG A 190 28.40 -31.05 13.56
CA ARG A 190 29.17 -31.01 14.81
C ARG A 190 30.13 -32.18 14.87
N GLU A 191 31.41 -31.89 15.08
CA GLU A 191 32.46 -32.90 15.23
C GLU A 191 33.38 -32.58 16.42
N THR A 192 33.88 -33.62 17.08
CA THR A 192 34.72 -33.49 18.29
C THR A 192 35.97 -34.35 18.19
N SER A 193 37.12 -33.77 18.54
CA SER A 193 38.43 -34.46 18.61
C SER A 193 39.14 -34.13 19.94
N LYS A 194 40.08 -34.98 20.36
CA LYS A 194 40.94 -34.73 21.53
C LYS A 194 42.33 -34.32 21.06
N ILE A 195 42.74 -33.09 21.37
CA ILE A 195 44.00 -32.49 20.91
C ILE A 195 44.77 -32.04 22.13
N ASN A 196 46.01 -32.52 22.31
CA ASN A 196 46.85 -32.22 23.46
C ASN A 196 46.14 -32.44 24.82
N GLY A 197 45.33 -33.50 24.93
CA GLY A 197 44.55 -33.79 26.14
C GLY A 197 43.21 -33.04 26.24
N ARG A 198 43.04 -31.95 25.50
CA ARG A 198 41.86 -31.09 25.50
C ARG A 198 40.79 -31.59 24.54
N ARG A 199 39.52 -31.53 24.93
CA ARG A 199 38.40 -31.86 24.03
C ARG A 199 38.05 -30.63 23.20
N ILE A 200 38.03 -30.76 21.88
CA ILE A 200 37.71 -29.66 20.97
C ILE A 200 36.54 -30.07 20.09
N THR A 201 35.45 -29.31 20.19
CA THR A 201 34.24 -29.46 19.39
C THR A 201 34.15 -28.30 18.41
N VAL A 202 33.94 -28.62 17.13
CA VAL A 202 33.79 -27.67 16.04
C VAL A 202 32.43 -27.88 15.40
N ILE A 203 31.71 -26.78 15.16
CA ILE A 203 30.55 -26.75 14.27
C ILE A 203 30.94 -26.07 12.96
N ASP A 204 30.83 -26.80 11.86
CA ASP A 204 30.82 -26.23 10.51
C ASP A 204 29.39 -25.81 10.16
N THR A 205 29.22 -24.61 9.61
CA THR A 205 27.90 -24.08 9.22
C THR A 205 27.83 -23.82 7.72
N PRO A 206 26.61 -23.70 7.16
CA PRO A 206 26.44 -23.19 5.80
C PRO A 206 27.02 -21.79 5.58
N GLY A 207 27.14 -21.38 4.32
CA GLY A 207 27.61 -20.04 3.96
C GLY A 207 26.69 -18.92 4.43
N LEU A 208 27.25 -17.83 4.99
CA LEU A 208 26.45 -16.67 5.44
C LEU A 208 25.70 -15.93 4.31
N PHE A 209 26.22 -16.05 3.08
CA PHE A 209 25.68 -15.45 1.86
C PHE A 209 25.53 -16.53 0.80
N ASP A 210 25.09 -17.70 1.24
CA ASP A 210 24.89 -18.82 0.35
C ASP A 210 23.85 -18.46 -0.72
N THR A 211 24.16 -18.74 -1.98
CA THR A 211 23.23 -18.50 -3.10
C THR A 211 22.15 -19.57 -3.20
N GLU A 212 22.35 -20.67 -2.48
CA GLU A 212 21.51 -21.85 -2.45
C GLU A 212 20.41 -21.76 -1.38
N LEU A 213 20.67 -21.05 -0.29
CA LEU A 213 19.79 -20.91 0.87
C LEU A 213 19.24 -19.49 0.97
N SER A 214 17.98 -19.33 1.40
CA SER A 214 17.40 -18.03 1.73
C SER A 214 18.03 -17.42 2.99
N LYS A 215 17.88 -16.10 3.18
CA LYS A 215 18.40 -15.40 4.37
C LYS A 215 17.80 -15.99 5.66
N GLU A 216 16.52 -16.37 5.61
CA GLU A 216 15.79 -16.98 6.71
C GLU A 216 16.29 -18.39 7.02
N GLU A 217 16.59 -19.21 6.00
CA GLU A 217 17.17 -20.54 6.15
C GLU A 217 18.57 -20.48 6.75
N ILE A 218 19.44 -19.61 6.22
CA ILE A 218 20.80 -19.39 6.75
C ILE A 218 20.71 -18.94 8.22
N LYS A 219 19.83 -18.00 8.53
CA LYS A 219 19.64 -17.52 9.90
C LYS A 219 19.12 -18.62 10.83
N ARG A 220 18.15 -19.41 10.38
CA ARG A 220 17.59 -20.52 11.15
C ARG A 220 18.65 -21.58 11.43
N GLU A 221 19.43 -21.95 10.42
CA GLU A 221 20.45 -22.98 10.54
C GLU A 221 21.62 -22.54 11.44
N ILE A 222 22.04 -21.28 11.31
CA ILE A 222 23.04 -20.71 12.21
C ILE A 222 22.47 -20.55 13.63
N SER A 223 21.19 -20.24 13.81
CA SER A 223 20.57 -20.21 15.14
C SER A 223 20.51 -21.62 15.76
N ASN A 224 20.25 -22.65 14.95
CA ASN A 224 20.23 -24.04 15.38
C ASN A 224 21.57 -24.51 15.93
N CYS A 225 22.70 -23.94 15.48
CA CYS A 225 24.03 -24.33 15.99
C CYS A 225 24.15 -24.19 17.51
N ILE A 226 23.48 -23.20 18.12
CA ILE A 226 23.48 -23.00 19.59
C ILE A 226 22.88 -24.21 20.31
N SER A 227 21.87 -24.84 19.72
CA SER A 227 21.26 -26.05 20.29
C SER A 227 22.16 -27.29 20.16
N MET A 228 23.12 -27.28 19.24
CA MET A 228 24.07 -28.37 19.03
C MET A 228 25.30 -28.26 19.94
N ILE A 229 25.56 -27.09 20.54
CA ILE A 229 26.81 -26.78 21.25
C ILE A 229 26.56 -26.21 22.66
N LEU A 230 26.09 -27.04 23.58
CA LEU A 230 25.80 -26.63 24.95
C LEU A 230 27.06 -26.55 25.83
N PRO A 231 27.10 -25.65 26.84
CA PRO A 231 26.11 -24.58 27.17
C PRO A 231 26.18 -23.33 26.27
N GLY A 232 26.99 -23.38 25.22
CA GLY A 232 27.19 -22.31 24.24
C GLY A 232 28.62 -22.29 23.71
N PRO A 233 28.89 -21.68 22.54
CA PRO A 233 30.24 -21.65 21.97
C PRO A 233 31.17 -20.76 22.79
N HIS A 234 32.41 -21.23 22.99
CA HIS A 234 33.49 -20.42 23.55
C HIS A 234 33.96 -19.36 22.54
N VAL A 235 33.89 -19.69 21.24
CA VAL A 235 34.29 -18.78 20.17
C VAL A 235 33.44 -18.99 18.91
N PHE A 236 33.06 -17.87 18.30
CA PHE A 236 32.66 -17.79 16.89
C PHE A 236 33.87 -17.39 16.05
N ILE A 237 34.18 -18.15 15.00
CA ILE A 237 35.28 -17.84 14.09
C ILE A 237 34.72 -17.36 12.76
N ILE A 238 34.94 -16.09 12.41
CA ILE A 238 34.65 -15.57 11.07
C ILE A 238 35.81 -15.93 10.15
N VAL A 239 35.57 -16.83 9.21
CA VAL A 239 36.53 -17.32 8.24
C VAL A 239 36.51 -16.43 6.99
N LEU A 240 37.67 -15.87 6.67
CA LEU A 240 37.91 -15.00 5.51
C LEU A 240 39.08 -15.57 4.70
N SER A 241 39.07 -15.43 3.37
CA SER A 241 40.17 -15.97 2.54
C SER A 241 41.14 -14.88 2.08
N LEU A 242 42.44 -15.08 2.28
CA LEU A 242 43.48 -14.15 1.80
C LEU A 242 43.61 -14.13 0.27
N GLY A 243 43.14 -15.17 -0.42
CA GLY A 243 43.18 -15.27 -1.87
C GLY A 243 42.08 -14.48 -2.60
N GLN A 244 41.24 -13.74 -1.87
CA GLN A 244 40.11 -13.00 -2.41
C GLN A 244 40.15 -11.53 -1.98
N ARG A 245 39.67 -10.62 -2.85
CA ARG A 245 39.52 -9.21 -2.47
C ARG A 245 38.41 -9.09 -1.43
N PHE A 246 38.66 -8.37 -0.34
CA PHE A 246 37.62 -8.00 0.62
C PHE A 246 36.57 -7.11 -0.05
N THR A 247 35.33 -7.55 -0.01
CA THR A 247 34.18 -6.84 -0.54
C THR A 247 33.32 -6.30 0.60
N LYS A 248 32.21 -5.64 0.25
CA LYS A 248 31.20 -5.23 1.23
C LYS A 248 30.49 -6.43 1.87
N GLU A 249 30.56 -7.63 1.30
CA GLU A 249 29.95 -8.83 1.86
C GLU A 249 30.66 -9.29 3.14
N GLU A 250 31.99 -9.30 3.15
CA GLU A 250 32.76 -9.66 4.35
C GLU A 250 32.47 -8.69 5.51
N ALA A 251 32.27 -7.40 5.22
CA ALA A 251 31.83 -6.41 6.21
C ALA A 251 30.41 -6.69 6.76
N LYS A 252 29.55 -7.35 5.97
CA LYS A 252 28.20 -7.75 6.41
C LYS A 252 28.24 -8.98 7.32
N SER A 253 29.30 -9.79 7.35
CA SER A 253 29.38 -10.98 8.20
C SER A 253 29.29 -10.64 9.69
N VAL A 254 29.96 -9.56 10.12
CA VAL A 254 29.86 -9.05 11.50
C VAL A 254 28.44 -8.60 11.81
N LYS A 255 27.82 -7.82 10.90
CA LYS A 255 26.42 -7.38 11.07
C LYS A 255 25.47 -8.56 11.15
N PHE A 256 25.69 -9.60 10.34
CA PHE A 256 24.89 -10.82 10.38
C PHE A 256 24.98 -11.51 11.73
N ILE A 257 26.19 -11.63 12.30
CA ILE A 257 26.41 -12.17 13.64
C ILE A 257 25.70 -11.32 14.70
N GLN A 258 25.81 -10.00 14.63
CA GLN A 258 25.08 -9.10 15.55
C GLN A 258 23.56 -9.23 15.42
N GLU A 259 23.03 -9.34 14.19
CA GLU A 259 21.60 -9.54 13.91
C GLU A 259 21.05 -10.91 14.37
N THR A 260 21.94 -11.89 14.55
CA THR A 260 21.59 -13.29 14.86
C THR A 260 21.88 -13.67 16.30
N PHE A 261 22.95 -13.14 16.90
CA PHE A 261 23.44 -13.47 18.24
C PHE A 261 23.60 -12.23 19.14
N GLY A 262 23.16 -11.06 18.70
CA GLY A 262 23.24 -9.82 19.49
C GLY A 262 24.64 -9.23 19.59
N GLN A 263 24.72 -8.01 20.12
CA GLN A 263 25.97 -7.25 20.21
C GLN A 263 27.05 -7.96 21.05
N ASN A 264 26.64 -8.66 22.11
CA ASN A 264 27.57 -9.33 23.02
C ASN A 264 28.29 -10.53 22.39
N SER A 265 27.78 -11.08 21.27
CA SER A 265 28.46 -12.16 20.54
C SER A 265 29.84 -11.75 20.02
N LEU A 266 30.05 -10.46 19.76
CA LEU A 266 31.33 -9.93 19.32
C LEU A 266 32.42 -10.09 20.36
N MET A 267 32.09 -10.13 21.66
CA MET A 267 33.08 -10.45 22.71
C MET A 267 33.62 -11.87 22.60
N PHE A 268 32.97 -12.77 21.87
CA PHE A 268 33.37 -14.17 21.68
C PHE A 268 33.77 -14.46 20.23
N THR A 269 34.17 -13.44 19.46
CA THR A 269 34.45 -13.59 18.02
C THR A 269 35.92 -13.41 17.68
N VAL A 270 36.48 -14.34 16.90
CA VAL A 270 37.82 -14.29 16.31
C VAL A 270 37.70 -14.29 14.79
N VAL A 271 38.57 -13.55 14.10
CA VAL A 271 38.63 -13.55 12.63
C VAL A 271 39.78 -14.44 12.16
N LEU A 272 39.49 -15.42 11.34
CA LEU A 272 40.49 -16.37 10.84
C LEU A 272 40.66 -16.22 9.34
N PHE A 273 41.91 -16.01 8.92
CA PHE A 273 42.29 -15.85 7.53
C PHE A 273 42.84 -17.17 6.97
N THR A 274 42.15 -17.76 6.00
CA THR A 274 42.61 -18.98 5.29
C THR A 274 43.53 -18.61 4.13
N ARG A 275 44.22 -19.63 3.59
CA ARG A 275 45.24 -19.48 2.54
C ARG A 275 46.44 -18.66 3.01
N GLY A 276 46.95 -18.96 4.21
CA GLY A 276 48.15 -18.31 4.75
C GLY A 276 49.37 -18.35 3.82
N ASP A 277 49.46 -19.37 2.98
CA ASP A 277 50.46 -19.52 1.92
C ASP A 277 50.45 -18.37 0.89
N PHE A 278 49.34 -17.64 0.73
CA PHE A 278 49.25 -16.48 -0.17
C PHE A 278 50.01 -15.26 0.35
N LEU A 279 50.33 -15.20 1.65
CA LEU A 279 51.14 -14.11 2.20
C LEU A 279 52.57 -14.13 1.66
N LYS A 280 53.10 -15.30 1.28
CA LYS A 280 54.50 -15.48 0.86
C LYS A 280 55.45 -14.84 1.89
N ASN A 281 56.11 -13.73 1.53
CA ASN A 281 57.04 -13.00 2.39
C ASN A 281 56.42 -11.77 3.07
N GLN A 282 55.14 -11.49 2.85
CA GLN A 282 54.41 -10.37 3.45
C GLN A 282 53.89 -10.75 4.85
N THR A 283 53.95 -9.84 5.80
CA THR A 283 53.29 -10.06 7.10
C THR A 283 51.78 -9.84 6.98
N ILE A 284 50.99 -10.54 7.79
CA ILE A 284 49.53 -10.29 7.86
C ILE A 284 49.22 -8.82 8.14
N LYS A 285 50.02 -8.13 8.97
CA LYS A 285 49.84 -6.71 9.29
C LYS A 285 49.94 -5.79 8.06
N GLU A 286 50.84 -6.11 7.14
CA GLU A 286 50.98 -5.39 5.86
C GLU A 286 49.79 -5.68 4.94
N PHE A 287 49.28 -6.92 4.94
CA PHE A 287 48.15 -7.34 4.12
C PHE A 287 46.81 -6.70 4.56
N LEU A 288 46.61 -6.46 5.86
CA LEU A 288 45.38 -5.85 6.42
C LEU A 288 45.12 -4.40 5.94
N GLY A 289 46.04 -3.78 5.20
CA GLY A 289 45.89 -2.44 4.62
C GLY A 289 46.14 -1.30 5.61
N LYS A 290 45.71 -0.08 5.29
CA LYS A 290 45.91 1.13 6.12
C LYS A 290 44.88 1.22 7.27
N PRO A 291 45.16 1.99 8.37
CA PRO A 291 44.15 2.32 9.38
C PRO A 291 42.85 2.82 8.73
N GLY A 292 41.69 2.36 9.23
CA GLY A 292 40.38 2.71 8.67
C GLY A 292 39.94 1.90 7.44
N SER A 293 40.74 0.93 6.96
CA SER A 293 40.29 -0.02 5.94
C SER A 293 39.08 -0.84 6.44
N VAL A 294 38.25 -1.34 5.52
CA VAL A 294 37.09 -2.19 5.85
C VAL A 294 37.49 -3.39 6.70
N VAL A 295 38.64 -4.01 6.41
CA VAL A 295 39.15 -5.16 7.17
C VAL A 295 39.58 -4.76 8.56
N ARG A 296 40.25 -3.61 8.74
CA ARG A 296 40.65 -3.14 10.07
C ARG A 296 39.44 -2.73 10.91
N GLN A 297 38.42 -2.11 10.32
CA GLN A 297 37.16 -1.82 11.04
C GLN A 297 36.47 -3.10 11.51
N LEU A 298 36.47 -4.14 10.66
CA LEU A 298 35.96 -5.46 11.03
C LEU A 298 36.75 -6.04 12.21
N LEU A 299 38.08 -6.01 12.14
CA LEU A 299 38.95 -6.50 13.22
C LEU A 299 38.75 -5.73 14.52
N GLU A 300 38.69 -4.40 14.46
CA GLU A 300 38.42 -3.52 15.61
C GLU A 300 37.09 -3.89 16.29
N THR A 301 36.04 -4.12 15.50
CA THR A 301 34.73 -4.55 16.00
C THR A 301 34.80 -5.91 16.72
N CYS A 302 35.71 -6.78 16.29
CA CYS A 302 35.99 -8.07 16.92
C CYS A 302 37.15 -8.01 17.95
N GLY A 303 37.52 -6.83 18.45
CA GLY A 303 38.54 -6.68 19.50
C GLY A 303 39.98 -6.94 19.02
N ASN A 304 40.27 -6.73 17.73
CA ASN A 304 41.54 -7.00 17.06
C ASN A 304 42.05 -8.45 17.17
N ARG A 305 41.13 -9.42 17.38
CA ARG A 305 41.47 -10.84 17.48
C ARG A 305 41.45 -11.49 16.11
N TYR A 306 42.62 -11.91 15.63
CA TYR A 306 42.73 -12.66 14.39
C TYR A 306 43.82 -13.72 14.38
N HIS A 307 43.68 -14.67 13.48
CA HIS A 307 44.62 -15.76 13.24
C HIS A 307 44.72 -16.07 11.73
N VAL A 308 45.84 -16.64 11.30
CA VAL A 308 46.06 -17.02 9.89
C VAL A 308 46.34 -18.52 9.86
N ILE A 309 45.64 -19.25 8.99
CA ILE A 309 45.77 -20.70 8.88
C ILE A 309 46.12 -21.09 7.43
N ASN A 310 46.98 -22.09 7.28
CA ASN A 310 47.31 -22.72 6.00
C ASN A 310 46.75 -24.15 5.97
N ASN A 311 45.54 -24.29 5.43
CA ASN A 311 44.88 -25.60 5.29
C ASN A 311 45.58 -26.54 4.28
N ASN A 312 46.59 -26.06 3.52
CA ASN A 312 47.44 -26.91 2.67
C ASN A 312 48.59 -27.59 3.44
N GLN A 313 48.81 -27.23 4.71
CA GLN A 313 49.80 -27.84 5.60
C GLN A 313 49.13 -28.29 6.92
N PRO A 314 48.11 -29.17 6.88
CA PRO A 314 47.38 -29.60 8.08
C PRO A 314 48.25 -30.34 9.11
N GLU A 315 49.39 -30.90 8.67
CA GLU A 315 50.42 -31.53 9.51
C GLU A 315 51.17 -30.54 10.40
N GLU A 316 51.25 -29.27 10.02
CA GLU A 316 51.88 -28.22 10.81
C GLU A 316 50.97 -27.83 11.99
N ARG A 317 51.07 -28.55 13.11
CA ARG A 317 50.19 -28.37 14.29
C ARG A 317 50.45 -27.10 15.10
N THR A 318 51.52 -26.35 14.82
CA THR A 318 51.84 -25.07 15.48
C THR A 318 50.76 -24.02 15.23
N GLN A 319 50.26 -23.90 14.00
CA GLN A 319 49.16 -22.97 13.65
C GLN A 319 47.90 -23.22 14.51
N VAL A 320 47.57 -24.50 14.74
CA VAL A 320 46.42 -24.85 15.59
C VAL A 320 46.71 -24.51 17.04
N SER A 321 47.92 -24.80 17.54
CA SER A 321 48.30 -24.50 18.93
C SER A 321 48.24 -22.99 19.22
N GLU A 322 48.72 -22.15 18.30
CA GLU A 322 48.64 -20.69 18.40
C GLU A 322 47.21 -20.15 18.30
N LEU A 323 46.36 -20.76 17.47
CA LEU A 323 44.93 -20.42 17.42
C LEU A 323 44.25 -20.70 18.77
N LEU A 324 44.51 -21.86 19.36
CA LEU A 324 43.95 -22.26 20.65
C LEU A 324 44.41 -21.33 21.77
N GLU A 325 45.69 -20.94 21.80
CA GLU A 325 46.21 -19.98 22.77
C GLU A 325 45.50 -18.62 22.66
N LYS A 326 45.28 -18.11 21.44
CA LYS A 326 44.53 -16.86 21.22
C LYS A 326 43.10 -16.95 21.71
N ILE A 327 42.44 -18.10 21.50
CA ILE A 327 41.08 -18.36 21.98
C ILE A 327 41.06 -18.40 23.51
N ASP A 328 42.03 -19.07 24.15
CA ASP A 328 42.11 -19.15 25.60
C ASP A 328 42.34 -17.78 26.25
N ASN A 329 43.20 -16.95 25.64
CA ASN A 329 43.42 -15.57 26.10
C ASN A 329 42.13 -14.73 25.99
N MET A 330 41.35 -14.92 24.91
CA MET A 330 40.04 -14.28 24.78
C MET A 330 39.06 -14.76 25.87
N VAL A 331 38.95 -16.07 26.07
CA VAL A 331 38.04 -16.66 27.06
C VAL A 331 38.41 -16.18 28.47
N LYS A 332 39.70 -16.14 28.81
CA LYS A 332 40.20 -15.58 30.06
C LYS A 332 39.85 -14.10 30.22
N ALA A 333 40.03 -13.29 29.17
CA ALA A 333 39.66 -11.87 29.19
C ALA A 333 38.15 -11.65 29.42
N ASN A 334 37.32 -12.60 28.98
CA ASN A 334 35.88 -12.63 29.24
C ASN A 334 35.50 -13.34 30.56
N GLY A 335 36.43 -13.50 31.50
CA GLY A 335 36.18 -14.10 32.81
C GLY A 335 35.96 -15.62 32.80
N GLY A 336 36.48 -16.32 31.79
CA GLY A 336 36.24 -17.76 31.61
C GLY A 336 34.88 -18.09 30.99
N SER A 337 34.14 -17.09 30.53
CA SER A 337 32.80 -17.26 29.98
C SER A 337 32.80 -17.75 28.53
N PHE A 338 31.64 -18.21 28.08
CA PHE A 338 31.27 -18.51 26.71
C PHE A 338 30.00 -17.72 26.33
N TYR A 339 29.64 -17.71 25.04
CA TYR A 339 28.36 -17.14 24.62
C TYR A 339 27.23 -18.10 25.00
N SER A 340 26.56 -17.84 26.13
CA SER A 340 25.61 -18.79 26.72
C SER A 340 24.24 -18.82 26.03
N CYS A 341 23.55 -19.96 26.13
CA CYS A 341 22.13 -20.07 25.76
C CYS A 341 21.23 -19.06 26.49
N LYS A 342 21.61 -18.62 27.70
CA LYS A 342 20.94 -17.52 28.42
C LYS A 342 21.04 -16.20 27.64
N MET A 343 22.24 -15.81 27.20
CA MET A 343 22.47 -14.60 26.40
C MET A 343 21.67 -14.64 25.09
N PHE A 344 21.64 -15.79 24.42
CA PHE A 344 20.84 -15.96 23.20
C PHE A 344 19.34 -15.80 23.44
N ARG A 345 18.79 -16.39 24.52
CA ARG A 345 17.37 -16.24 24.89
C ARG A 345 17.01 -14.81 25.30
N GLU A 346 17.91 -14.10 25.97
CA GLU A 346 17.72 -12.69 26.34
C GLU A 346 17.66 -11.81 25.09
N MET A 347 18.61 -11.97 24.17
CA MET A 347 18.61 -11.26 22.89
C MET A 347 17.35 -11.53 22.05
N GLU A 348 16.95 -12.80 21.86
CA GLU A 348 15.74 -13.11 21.10
C GLU A 348 14.47 -12.55 21.77
N ARG A 349 14.44 -12.47 23.11
CA ARG A 349 13.35 -11.82 23.85
C ARG A 349 13.32 -10.32 23.59
N GLU A 350 14.45 -9.62 23.73
CA GLU A 350 14.56 -8.18 23.46
C GLU A 350 14.15 -7.84 22.03
N LYS A 351 14.58 -8.65 21.07
CA LYS A 351 14.21 -8.52 19.66
C LYS A 351 12.70 -8.72 19.44
N GLN A 352 12.08 -9.72 20.08
CA GLN A 352 10.63 -9.90 20.03
C GLN A 352 9.89 -8.74 20.66
N GLU A 353 10.29 -8.30 21.85
CA GLU A 353 9.71 -7.14 22.54
C GLU A 353 9.81 -5.87 21.70
N GLN A 354 10.95 -5.63 21.05
CA GLN A 354 11.14 -4.48 20.15
C GLN A 354 10.22 -4.56 18.93
N GLN A 355 10.11 -5.73 18.29
CA GLN A 355 9.18 -5.95 17.18
C GLN A 355 7.72 -5.74 17.63
N THR A 356 7.36 -6.20 18.84
CA THR A 356 6.02 -6.02 19.41
C THR A 356 5.71 -4.55 19.62
N ARG A 357 6.63 -3.80 20.22
CA ARG A 357 6.48 -2.35 20.41
C ARG A 357 6.28 -1.62 19.08
N ILE A 358 7.08 -1.92 18.06
CA ILE A 358 6.95 -1.31 16.72
C ILE A 358 5.58 -1.61 16.11
N LEU A 359 5.06 -2.83 16.27
CA LEU A 359 3.77 -3.21 15.73
C LEU A 359 2.61 -2.55 16.48
N ILE A 360 2.67 -2.50 17.82
CA ILE A 360 1.70 -1.82 18.68
C ILE A 360 1.65 -0.32 18.35
N ASP A 361 2.80 0.34 18.21
CA ASP A 361 2.86 1.75 17.84
C ASP A 361 2.21 2.01 16.47
N ARG A 362 2.44 1.15 15.48
CA ARG A 362 1.77 1.23 14.17
C ARG A 362 0.26 1.05 14.24
N VAL A 363 -0.22 0.15 15.09
CA VAL A 363 -1.66 -0.04 15.32
C VAL A 363 -2.24 1.22 15.97
N ARG A 364 -1.59 1.75 17.02
CA ARG A 364 -2.01 2.99 17.69
C ARG A 364 -2.09 4.17 16.72
N GLU A 365 -1.07 4.35 15.88
CA GLU A 365 -1.07 5.39 14.83
C GLU A 365 -2.23 5.21 13.83
N THR A 366 -2.57 3.96 13.50
CA THR A 366 -3.68 3.65 12.59
C THR A 366 -5.03 3.91 13.26
N GLU A 367 -5.18 3.54 14.53
CA GLU A 367 -6.39 3.82 15.34
C GLU A 367 -6.61 5.33 15.53
N GLU A 368 -5.55 6.10 15.78
CA GLU A 368 -5.65 7.56 15.88
C GLU A 368 -6.11 8.20 14.57
N LYS A 369 -5.60 7.72 13.43
CA LYS A 369 -6.04 8.15 12.09
C LYS A 369 -7.51 7.79 11.85
N MET A 370 -7.94 6.58 12.24
CA MET A 370 -9.34 6.17 12.15
C MET A 370 -10.26 7.05 13.01
N LYS A 371 -9.87 7.35 14.26
CA LYS A 371 -10.63 8.26 15.13
C LYS A 371 -10.76 9.68 14.56
N LYS A 372 -9.72 10.18 13.90
CA LYS A 372 -9.77 11.48 13.20
C LYS A 372 -10.74 11.44 12.01
N LEU A 373 -10.67 10.39 11.20
CA LEU A 373 -11.58 10.20 10.06
C LEU A 373 -13.04 10.04 10.51
N GLU A 374 -13.29 9.38 11.63
CA GLU A 374 -14.64 9.21 12.18
C GLU A 374 -15.21 10.55 12.67
N LYS A 375 -14.42 11.34 13.42
CA LYS A 375 -14.80 12.71 13.81
C LYS A 375 -15.05 13.61 12.60
N GLU A 376 -14.26 13.47 11.55
CA GLU A 376 -14.42 14.23 10.30
C GLU A 376 -15.69 13.80 9.54
N LYS A 377 -15.98 12.50 9.49
CA LYS A 377 -17.22 11.96 8.93
C LYS A 377 -18.45 12.48 9.68
N ASP A 378 -18.40 12.54 11.01
CA ASP A 378 -19.50 13.06 11.82
C ASP A 378 -19.68 14.58 11.65
N ARG A 379 -18.58 15.34 11.56
CA ARG A 379 -18.62 16.77 11.18
C ARG A 379 -19.24 16.98 9.81
N LEU A 380 -18.83 16.18 8.82
CA LEU A 380 -19.35 16.29 7.45
C LEU A 380 -20.84 15.96 7.40
N LYS A 381 -21.31 14.96 8.16
CA LYS A 381 -22.74 14.67 8.30
C LYS A 381 -23.50 15.85 8.90
N MET A 382 -22.97 16.49 9.95
CA MET A 382 -23.60 17.68 10.53
C MET A 382 -23.68 18.84 9.54
N MET A 383 -22.60 19.10 8.78
CA MET A 383 -22.58 20.15 7.75
C MET A 383 -23.59 19.88 6.62
N VAL A 384 -23.69 18.62 6.16
CA VAL A 384 -24.67 18.24 5.12
C VAL A 384 -26.11 18.42 5.60
N GLU A 385 -26.39 18.09 6.87
CA GLU A 385 -27.73 18.27 7.44
C GLU A 385 -28.07 19.76 7.65
N GLU A 386 -27.11 20.56 8.10
CA GLU A 386 -27.26 22.02 8.23
C GLU A 386 -27.51 22.69 6.87
N GLU A 387 -26.73 22.33 5.85
CA GLU A 387 -26.89 22.82 4.49
C GLU A 387 -28.26 22.45 3.91
N ARG A 388 -28.71 21.20 4.12
CA ARG A 388 -30.05 20.75 3.73
C ARG A 388 -31.15 21.59 4.40
N GLN A 389 -30.98 21.93 5.69
CA GLN A 389 -31.93 22.79 6.40
C GLN A 389 -31.93 24.23 5.88
N ASN A 390 -30.78 24.78 5.52
CA ASN A 390 -30.67 26.11 4.92
C ASN A 390 -31.34 26.16 3.54
N GLN A 391 -31.06 25.17 2.68
CA GLN A 391 -31.70 25.06 1.36
C GLN A 391 -33.23 24.96 1.46
N GLU A 392 -33.74 24.20 2.42
CA GLU A 392 -35.19 24.10 2.64
C GLU A 392 -35.81 25.44 3.11
N LYS A 393 -35.11 26.20 3.96
CA LYS A 393 -35.54 27.55 4.37
C LYS A 393 -35.54 28.51 3.19
N GLU A 394 -34.47 28.54 2.40
CA GLU A 394 -34.37 29.38 1.20
C GLU A 394 -35.47 29.05 0.19
N ARG A 395 -35.76 27.76 -0.01
CA ARG A 395 -36.82 27.30 -0.91
C ARG A 395 -38.21 27.76 -0.45
N LYS A 396 -38.46 27.80 0.86
CA LYS A 396 -39.71 28.37 1.42
C LYS A 396 -39.81 29.87 1.20
N VAL A 397 -38.75 30.63 1.52
CA VAL A 397 -38.72 32.09 1.31
C VAL A 397 -38.91 32.44 -0.16
N LEU A 398 -38.24 31.72 -1.05
CA LEU A 398 -38.38 31.90 -2.50
C LEU A 398 -39.80 31.55 -2.97
N GLY A 399 -40.40 30.48 -2.44
CA GLY A 399 -41.80 30.14 -2.73
C GLY A 399 -42.80 31.22 -2.33
N GLU A 400 -42.61 31.82 -1.14
CA GLU A 400 -43.44 32.94 -0.65
C GLU A 400 -43.26 34.20 -1.50
N GLN A 401 -42.02 34.53 -1.89
CA GLN A 401 -41.73 35.67 -2.78
C GLN A 401 -42.34 35.49 -4.17
N ILE A 402 -42.21 34.31 -4.77
CA ILE A 402 -42.81 33.98 -6.07
C ILE A 402 -44.34 34.14 -5.99
N GLN A 403 -44.96 33.68 -4.90
CA GLN A 403 -46.39 33.81 -4.71
C GLN A 403 -46.83 35.28 -4.57
N ARG A 404 -46.09 36.09 -3.80
CA ARG A 404 -46.35 37.53 -3.66
C ARG A 404 -46.22 38.25 -5.01
N LEU A 405 -45.15 38.01 -5.75
CA LEU A 405 -44.92 38.60 -7.07
C LEU A 405 -46.02 38.21 -8.07
N LYS A 406 -46.47 36.95 -8.04
CA LYS A 406 -47.63 36.53 -8.86
C LYS A 406 -48.87 37.35 -8.55
N SER A 407 -49.20 37.54 -7.28
CA SER A 407 -50.36 38.35 -6.87
C SER A 407 -50.21 39.83 -7.23
N GLU A 408 -49.01 40.39 -7.14
CA GLU A 408 -48.72 41.77 -7.57
C GLU A 408 -48.86 41.93 -9.09
N ILE A 409 -48.31 41.01 -9.88
CA ILE A 409 -48.43 41.01 -11.34
C ILE A 409 -49.90 40.88 -11.75
N GLU A 410 -50.66 39.96 -11.15
CA GLU A 410 -52.11 39.85 -11.39
C GLU A 410 -52.84 41.16 -11.04
N GLY A 411 -52.43 41.84 -9.97
CA GLY A 411 -52.96 43.13 -9.57
C GLY A 411 -52.63 44.25 -10.57
N ILE A 412 -51.41 44.27 -11.10
CA ILE A 412 -50.97 45.23 -12.13
C ILE A 412 -51.72 44.99 -13.43
N ILE A 413 -51.83 43.75 -13.89
CA ILE A 413 -52.58 43.40 -15.12
C ILE A 413 -54.02 43.89 -15.02
N LYS A 414 -54.70 43.63 -13.89
CA LYS A 414 -56.08 44.12 -13.68
C LYS A 414 -56.19 45.63 -13.69
N LYS A 415 -55.21 46.34 -13.10
CA LYS A 415 -55.15 47.81 -13.13
C LYS A 415 -54.92 48.32 -14.55
N GLU A 416 -53.99 47.72 -15.28
CA GLU A 416 -53.68 48.09 -16.67
C GLU A 416 -54.89 47.86 -17.58
N GLU A 417 -55.64 46.76 -17.41
CA GLU A 417 -56.90 46.51 -18.13
C GLU A 417 -58.01 47.54 -17.83
N ILE A 418 -58.00 48.15 -16.64
CA ILE A 418 -58.91 49.24 -16.28
C ILE A 418 -58.40 50.55 -16.89
N THR A 419 -57.12 50.87 -16.72
CA THR A 419 -56.49 52.08 -17.24
C THR A 419 -56.52 52.12 -18.77
N GLU A 420 -56.37 50.99 -19.46
CA GLU A 420 -56.49 50.89 -20.90
C GLU A 420 -57.92 51.18 -21.35
N ARG A 421 -58.93 50.67 -20.61
CA ARG A 421 -60.34 51.03 -20.86
C ARG A 421 -60.60 52.52 -20.68
N GLU A 422 -60.10 53.10 -19.58
CA GLU A 422 -60.22 54.55 -19.32
C GLU A 422 -59.46 55.36 -20.38
N ARG A 423 -58.28 54.92 -20.82
CA ARG A 423 -57.51 55.55 -21.90
C ARG A 423 -58.26 55.47 -23.22
N GLN A 424 -58.93 54.36 -23.50
CA GLN A 424 -59.71 54.20 -24.72
C GLN A 424 -60.91 55.16 -24.72
N GLU A 425 -61.61 55.30 -23.59
CA GLU A 425 -62.67 56.32 -23.40
C GLU A 425 -62.12 57.75 -23.51
N GLN A 426 -60.97 58.04 -22.90
CA GLN A 426 -60.31 59.34 -22.98
C GLN A 426 -59.77 59.64 -24.37
N LEU A 427 -59.27 58.65 -25.11
CA LEU A 427 -58.81 58.80 -26.48
C LEU A 427 -59.98 59.09 -27.40
N GLU A 428 -61.14 58.45 -27.22
CA GLU A 428 -62.37 58.81 -27.92
C GLU A 428 -62.81 60.27 -27.61
N ASP A 429 -62.63 60.74 -26.37
CA ASP A 429 -62.91 62.13 -25.99
C ASP A 429 -61.84 63.12 -26.50
N LEU A 430 -60.57 62.72 -26.50
CA LEU A 430 -59.45 63.49 -27.04
C LEU A 430 -59.50 63.55 -28.57
N GLU A 431 -59.90 62.51 -29.29
CA GLU A 431 -60.15 62.58 -30.73
C GLU A 431 -61.28 63.58 -31.05
N LYS A 432 -62.28 63.71 -30.16
CA LYS A 432 -63.29 64.80 -30.26
C LYS A 432 -62.70 66.18 -29.96
N ARG A 433 -61.77 66.31 -29.01
CA ARG A 433 -61.18 67.60 -28.58
C ARG A 433 -59.98 68.06 -29.41
N LEU A 434 -59.16 67.15 -29.93
CA LEU A 434 -57.98 67.39 -30.76
C LEU A 434 -58.35 67.87 -32.16
N LYS A 435 -59.61 67.67 -32.58
CA LYS A 435 -60.23 68.41 -33.68
C LYS A 435 -60.28 69.93 -33.44
N LYS A 436 -60.00 70.42 -32.22
CA LYS A 436 -60.22 71.82 -31.83
C LYS A 436 -58.96 72.60 -31.52
N ASP A 437 -57.92 72.00 -30.93
CA ASP A 437 -56.83 72.79 -30.34
C ASP A 437 -55.44 72.34 -30.82
N GLN A 438 -55.06 72.83 -32.01
CA GLN A 438 -53.66 73.10 -32.35
C GLN A 438 -53.30 74.53 -31.89
N GLN A 439 -52.00 74.76 -31.64
CA GLN A 439 -51.31 76.02 -31.30
C GLN A 439 -51.21 76.42 -29.80
N ASN A 440 -50.11 76.04 -29.11
CA ASN A 440 -49.11 77.00 -28.59
C ASN A 440 -47.94 76.38 -27.78
N ASN A 441 -46.76 77.01 -27.92
CA ASN A 441 -45.49 76.92 -27.17
C ASN A 441 -44.44 75.84 -27.55
N PHE A 442 -43.53 76.21 -28.48
CA PHE A 442 -42.35 75.41 -28.88
C PHE A 442 -40.97 76.02 -28.51
N GLU A 443 -40.84 77.31 -28.18
CA GLU A 443 -39.50 77.93 -28.18
C GLU A 443 -38.70 77.87 -26.86
N ILE A 444 -39.34 77.70 -25.69
CA ILE A 444 -38.62 77.58 -24.40
C ILE A 444 -37.99 76.18 -24.23
N LEU A 445 -38.58 75.15 -24.83
CA LEU A 445 -38.10 73.76 -24.72
C LEU A 445 -36.77 73.53 -25.44
N LYS A 446 -36.49 74.29 -26.51
CA LYS A 446 -35.34 74.11 -27.41
C LYS A 446 -34.00 74.48 -26.78
N LEU A 447 -33.96 75.52 -25.93
CA LEU A 447 -32.72 75.99 -25.30
C LEU A 447 -32.30 75.09 -24.14
N THR A 448 -33.25 74.59 -23.34
CA THR A 448 -32.96 73.62 -22.26
C THR A 448 -32.51 72.27 -22.82
N LEU A 449 -33.11 71.83 -23.94
CA LEU A 449 -32.69 70.59 -24.61
C LEU A 449 -31.24 70.64 -25.11
N LEU A 450 -30.77 71.77 -25.65
CA LEU A 450 -29.43 71.87 -26.25
C LEU A 450 -28.28 71.80 -25.23
N GLN A 451 -28.44 72.39 -24.04
CA GLN A 451 -27.44 72.27 -22.97
C GLN A 451 -27.44 70.86 -22.36
N GLN A 452 -28.62 70.28 -22.16
CA GLN A 452 -28.77 68.92 -21.68
C GLN A 452 -28.20 67.91 -22.69
N MET A 453 -28.41 68.12 -23.98
CA MET A 453 -27.84 67.30 -25.06
C MET A 453 -26.30 67.32 -25.09
N HIS A 454 -25.64 68.45 -24.78
CA HIS A 454 -24.18 68.52 -24.81
C HIS A 454 -23.52 67.83 -23.60
N GLU A 455 -24.09 68.02 -22.40
CA GLU A 455 -23.67 67.27 -21.21
C GLU A 455 -23.97 65.77 -21.37
N ASP A 456 -25.11 65.43 -21.96
CA ASP A 456 -25.48 64.05 -22.29
C ASP A 456 -24.53 63.47 -23.36
N GLU A 457 -24.09 64.24 -24.36
CA GLU A 457 -23.13 63.77 -25.38
C GLU A 457 -21.74 63.48 -24.79
N LEU A 458 -21.21 64.34 -23.91
CA LEU A 458 -19.92 64.14 -23.27
C LEU A 458 -19.96 62.93 -22.32
N LYS A 459 -20.95 62.86 -21.44
CA LYS A 459 -21.17 61.69 -20.57
C LYS A 459 -21.38 60.41 -21.38
N ARG A 460 -22.09 60.50 -22.50
CA ARG A 460 -22.29 59.37 -23.42
C ARG A 460 -21.01 58.97 -24.16
N SER A 461 -20.08 59.88 -24.40
CA SER A 461 -18.77 59.57 -24.97
C SER A 461 -17.87 58.84 -23.97
N GLN A 462 -17.77 59.34 -22.74
CA GLN A 462 -17.00 58.68 -21.67
C GLN A 462 -17.59 57.29 -21.33
N ALA A 463 -18.92 57.20 -21.19
CA ALA A 463 -19.59 55.93 -20.96
C ALA A 463 -19.37 54.92 -22.09
N LYS A 464 -19.25 55.37 -23.35
CA LYS A 464 -18.87 54.50 -24.48
C LYS A 464 -17.43 53.98 -24.34
N SER A 465 -16.48 54.83 -23.96
CA SER A 465 -15.08 54.41 -23.77
C SER A 465 -14.94 53.38 -22.64
N VAL A 466 -15.60 53.62 -21.50
CA VAL A 466 -15.66 52.67 -20.38
C VAL A 466 -16.30 51.36 -20.81
N ALA A 467 -17.42 51.41 -21.55
CA ALA A 467 -18.11 50.21 -22.01
C ALA A 467 -17.28 49.37 -22.98
N ILE A 468 -16.63 50.01 -23.96
CA ILE A 468 -15.72 49.33 -24.91
C ILE A 468 -14.55 48.70 -24.16
N PHE A 469 -13.98 49.41 -23.18
CA PHE A 469 -12.86 48.89 -22.38
C PHE A 469 -13.26 47.68 -21.52
N ALA A 470 -14.41 47.77 -20.84
CA ALA A 470 -14.99 46.67 -20.06
C ALA A 470 -15.27 45.43 -20.93
N GLU A 471 -15.85 45.64 -22.12
CA GLU A 471 -16.12 44.58 -23.09
C GLU A 471 -14.81 43.88 -23.49
N ILE A 472 -13.74 44.64 -23.79
CA ILE A 472 -12.44 44.08 -24.16
C ILE A 472 -11.86 43.24 -23.01
N ILE A 473 -11.91 43.73 -21.76
CA ILE A 473 -11.45 42.97 -20.58
C ILE A 473 -12.21 41.64 -20.49
N CYS A 474 -13.55 41.68 -20.54
CA CYS A 474 -14.39 40.50 -20.44
C CYS A 474 -14.18 39.50 -21.60
N GLN A 475 -13.97 39.98 -22.82
CA GLN A 475 -13.63 39.13 -23.96
C GLN A 475 -12.26 38.45 -23.78
N LYS A 476 -11.27 39.15 -23.22
CA LYS A 476 -9.93 38.59 -22.93
C LYS A 476 -9.95 37.57 -21.79
N LEU A 477 -10.88 37.70 -20.84
CA LEU A 477 -11.09 36.76 -19.76
C LEU A 477 -11.81 35.46 -20.20
N LYS A 478 -12.51 35.47 -21.34
CA LYS A 478 -13.36 34.36 -21.80
C LYS A 478 -12.63 33.00 -21.83
N GLU A 479 -11.47 32.92 -22.48
CA GLU A 479 -10.70 31.68 -22.58
C GLU A 479 -10.05 31.26 -21.24
N PRO A 480 -9.38 32.15 -20.48
CA PRO A 480 -8.91 31.83 -19.13
C PRO A 480 -10.01 31.32 -18.19
N ILE A 481 -11.20 31.92 -18.21
CA ILE A 481 -12.36 31.49 -17.42
C ILE A 481 -12.76 30.07 -17.81
N GLU A 482 -12.98 29.82 -19.11
CA GLU A 482 -13.36 28.50 -19.62
C GLU A 482 -12.32 27.44 -19.20
N GLN A 483 -11.02 27.71 -19.41
CA GLN A 483 -9.95 26.80 -19.01
C GLN A 483 -9.90 26.54 -17.50
N SER A 484 -10.10 27.56 -16.67
CA SER A 484 -10.08 27.43 -15.21
C SER A 484 -11.23 26.55 -14.71
N VAL A 485 -12.46 26.77 -15.23
CA VAL A 485 -13.64 25.97 -14.88
C VAL A 485 -13.45 24.50 -15.26
N TYR A 486 -12.97 24.22 -16.47
CA TYR A 486 -12.74 22.85 -16.93
C TYR A 486 -11.65 22.17 -16.09
N LYS A 487 -10.49 22.83 -15.88
CA LYS A 487 -9.37 22.25 -15.10
C LYS A 487 -9.74 21.99 -13.65
N LYS A 488 -10.51 22.88 -13.01
CA LYS A 488 -10.98 22.68 -11.64
C LYS A 488 -11.95 21.50 -11.57
N THR A 489 -12.96 21.48 -12.44
CA THR A 489 -13.92 20.38 -12.52
C THR A 489 -13.24 19.04 -12.78
N ALA A 490 -12.22 19.00 -13.63
CA ALA A 490 -11.47 17.78 -13.93
C ALA A 490 -10.74 17.20 -12.72
N ARG A 491 -10.15 18.06 -11.87
CA ARG A 491 -9.51 17.62 -10.62
C ARG A 491 -10.55 17.12 -9.61
N ASP A 492 -11.62 17.89 -9.39
CA ASP A 492 -12.70 17.51 -8.49
C ASP A 492 -13.34 16.17 -8.92
N LEU A 493 -13.42 15.93 -10.23
CA LEU A 493 -13.95 14.68 -10.78
C LEU A 493 -12.98 13.51 -10.61
N ALA A 494 -11.67 13.71 -10.78
CA ALA A 494 -10.68 12.67 -10.52
C ALA A 494 -10.74 12.21 -9.05
N ASP A 495 -10.83 13.15 -8.11
CA ASP A 495 -10.99 12.86 -6.68
C ASP A 495 -12.32 12.14 -6.39
N GLU A 496 -13.40 12.54 -7.05
CA GLU A 496 -14.70 11.86 -6.94
C GLU A 496 -14.66 10.42 -7.44
N ILE A 497 -14.02 10.17 -8.58
CA ILE A 497 -13.86 8.82 -9.16
C ILE A 497 -13.05 7.94 -8.21
N MET A 498 -11.95 8.45 -7.66
CA MET A 498 -11.15 7.74 -6.65
C MET A 498 -11.92 7.43 -5.36
N LYS A 499 -13.02 8.14 -5.09
CA LYS A 499 -13.85 7.88 -3.91
C LYS A 499 -14.99 6.91 -4.20
N ASN A 500 -15.64 7.08 -5.36
CA ASN A 500 -16.97 6.51 -5.62
C ASN A 500 -16.97 5.39 -6.67
N CYS A 501 -15.98 5.32 -7.56
CA CYS A 501 -15.96 4.35 -8.66
C CYS A 501 -15.34 3.03 -8.19
N GLU A 502 -16.12 1.93 -8.12
CA GLU A 502 -15.64 0.66 -7.53
C GLU A 502 -14.35 0.13 -8.19
N SER A 503 -14.25 0.27 -9.51
CA SER A 503 -13.09 -0.11 -10.32
C SER A 503 -11.86 0.76 -10.08
N LEU A 504 -12.04 2.00 -9.60
CA LEU A 504 -10.98 3.00 -9.46
C LEU A 504 -10.83 3.58 -8.03
N ASN A 505 -11.52 3.04 -7.01
CA ASN A 505 -11.62 3.71 -5.71
C ASN A 505 -10.47 3.45 -4.71
N ARG A 506 -9.47 2.61 -5.05
CA ARG A 506 -8.51 2.06 -4.07
C ARG A 506 -7.10 1.82 -4.62
N ASN A 507 -6.48 0.70 -4.28
CA ASN A 507 -5.08 0.39 -4.59
C ASN A 507 -4.95 -0.47 -5.86
N ARG A 508 -3.71 -0.60 -6.36
CA ARG A 508 -3.37 -1.34 -7.58
C ARG A 508 -3.95 -2.76 -7.64
N LEU A 509 -3.89 -3.52 -6.55
CA LEU A 509 -4.40 -4.90 -6.50
C LEU A 509 -5.90 -4.99 -6.76
N LYS A 510 -6.69 -4.02 -6.28
CA LYS A 510 -8.13 -3.98 -6.55
C LYS A 510 -8.44 -3.59 -7.99
N LEU A 511 -7.67 -2.67 -8.57
CA LEU A 511 -7.76 -2.33 -9.99
C LEU A 511 -7.46 -3.56 -10.85
N GLU A 512 -6.37 -4.28 -10.56
CA GLU A 512 -6.02 -5.54 -11.25
C GLU A 512 -7.15 -6.55 -11.20
N LYS A 513 -7.79 -6.71 -10.03
CA LYS A 513 -8.93 -7.59 -9.86
C LYS A 513 -10.11 -7.19 -10.73
N HIS A 514 -10.44 -5.90 -10.83
CA HIS A 514 -11.53 -5.44 -11.69
C HIS A 514 -11.21 -5.69 -13.16
N ILE A 515 -9.97 -5.40 -13.58
CA ILE A 515 -9.48 -5.72 -14.92
C ILE A 515 -9.64 -7.22 -15.22
N LEU A 516 -9.21 -8.10 -14.32
CA LEU A 516 -9.34 -9.54 -14.50
C LEU A 516 -10.81 -10.01 -14.51
N LYS A 517 -11.70 -9.40 -13.71
CA LYS A 517 -13.13 -9.68 -13.76
C LYS A 517 -13.73 -9.28 -15.12
N THR A 518 -13.43 -8.07 -15.60
CA THR A 518 -13.89 -7.60 -16.91
C THR A 518 -13.37 -8.47 -18.06
N LEU A 519 -12.08 -8.82 -18.06
CA LEU A 519 -11.51 -9.72 -19.06
C LEU A 519 -12.20 -11.11 -19.04
N ALA A 520 -12.54 -11.62 -17.86
CA ALA A 520 -13.26 -12.89 -17.73
C ALA A 520 -14.70 -12.79 -18.22
N GLU A 521 -15.38 -11.66 -17.99
CA GLU A 521 -16.74 -11.41 -18.49
C GLU A 521 -16.79 -11.29 -20.01
N GLU A 522 -15.84 -10.56 -20.60
CA GLU A 522 -15.75 -10.30 -22.04
C GLU A 522 -15.29 -11.53 -22.85
N GLU A 523 -14.47 -12.40 -22.24
CA GLU A 523 -13.87 -13.57 -22.90
C GLU A 523 -13.20 -13.25 -24.25
N ASP A 524 -12.57 -12.08 -24.35
CA ASP A 524 -11.85 -11.61 -25.52
C ASP A 524 -10.35 -11.97 -25.42
N PHE A 525 -9.91 -12.90 -26.26
CA PHE A 525 -8.52 -13.39 -26.26
C PHE A 525 -7.51 -12.27 -26.53
N ASP A 526 -7.78 -11.36 -27.47
CA ASP A 526 -6.84 -10.30 -27.84
C ASP A 526 -6.66 -9.29 -26.70
N LYS A 527 -7.75 -8.98 -25.98
CA LYS A 527 -7.67 -8.16 -24.75
C LYS A 527 -6.86 -8.83 -23.66
N TYR A 528 -7.02 -10.13 -23.46
CA TYR A 528 -6.17 -10.90 -22.55
C TYR A 528 -4.70 -10.83 -22.96
N MET A 529 -4.39 -11.06 -24.24
CA MET A 529 -3.02 -11.02 -24.74
C MET A 529 -2.39 -9.63 -24.57
N ASN A 530 -3.17 -8.55 -24.76
CA ASN A 530 -2.74 -7.19 -24.47
C ASN A 530 -2.43 -6.98 -22.98
N TYR A 531 -3.31 -7.45 -22.08
CA TYR A 531 -3.06 -7.42 -20.64
C TYR A 531 -1.81 -8.21 -20.24
N ILE A 532 -1.58 -9.37 -20.86
CA ILE A 532 -0.47 -10.27 -20.55
C ILE A 532 0.87 -9.67 -20.99
N HIS A 533 0.97 -9.18 -22.23
CA HIS A 533 2.22 -8.72 -22.84
C HIS A 533 2.49 -7.23 -22.66
N TYR A 534 1.43 -6.42 -22.53
CA TYR A 534 1.52 -4.96 -22.43
C TYR A 534 0.70 -4.44 -21.23
N PRO A 535 0.94 -4.93 -20.00
CA PRO A 535 0.10 -4.65 -18.84
C PRO A 535 -0.03 -3.15 -18.55
N ARG A 536 1.04 -2.36 -18.72
CA ARG A 536 0.98 -0.89 -18.53
C ARG A 536 0.03 -0.22 -19.53
N GLY A 537 0.03 -0.69 -20.78
CA GLY A 537 -0.87 -0.18 -21.82
C GLY A 537 -2.32 -0.55 -21.53
N HIS A 538 -2.56 -1.80 -21.15
CA HIS A 538 -3.90 -2.29 -20.81
C HIS A 538 -4.52 -1.54 -19.63
N TYR A 539 -3.76 -1.32 -18.54
CA TYR A 539 -4.24 -0.54 -17.40
C TYR A 539 -4.60 0.89 -17.79
N LYS A 540 -3.78 1.55 -18.61
CA LYS A 540 -4.08 2.90 -19.11
C LYS A 540 -5.37 2.91 -19.93
N SER A 541 -5.54 1.94 -20.84
CA SER A 541 -6.77 1.82 -21.63
C SER A 541 -7.99 1.63 -20.74
N PHE A 542 -7.90 0.69 -19.79
CA PHE A 542 -8.99 0.39 -18.87
C PHE A 542 -9.39 1.62 -18.03
N ILE A 543 -8.42 2.37 -17.48
CA ILE A 543 -8.71 3.60 -16.73
C ILE A 543 -9.42 4.63 -17.62
N ARG A 544 -8.98 4.81 -18.87
CA ARG A 544 -9.63 5.73 -19.82
C ARG A 544 -11.07 5.34 -20.11
N ASP A 545 -11.33 4.05 -20.32
CA ASP A 545 -12.67 3.53 -20.61
C ASP A 545 -13.61 3.69 -19.41
N GLU A 546 -13.13 3.37 -18.20
CA GLU A 546 -13.87 3.55 -16.94
C GLU A 546 -14.19 5.03 -16.69
N VAL A 547 -13.22 5.93 -16.87
CA VAL A 547 -13.42 7.37 -16.68
C VAL A 547 -14.36 7.94 -17.73
N SER A 548 -14.22 7.53 -19.00
CA SER A 548 -15.12 7.96 -20.08
C SER A 548 -16.55 7.50 -19.83
N ARG A 549 -16.73 6.26 -19.34
CA ARG A 549 -18.03 5.75 -18.90
C ARG A 549 -18.58 6.55 -17.72
N TYR A 550 -17.77 6.81 -16.71
CA TYR A 550 -18.16 7.59 -15.54
C TYR A 550 -18.61 9.00 -15.92
N ILE A 551 -17.83 9.71 -16.74
CA ILE A 551 -18.17 11.04 -17.25
C ILE A 551 -19.52 10.99 -17.96
N ARG A 552 -19.70 10.07 -18.92
CA ARG A 552 -20.95 9.95 -19.68
C ARG A 552 -22.15 9.68 -18.77
N ASP A 553 -22.02 8.74 -17.85
CA ASP A 553 -23.14 8.29 -16.99
C ASP A 553 -23.46 9.30 -15.88
N LYS A 554 -22.47 10.10 -15.45
CA LYS A 554 -22.59 11.07 -14.36
C LYS A 554 -22.56 12.53 -14.82
N PHE A 555 -22.57 12.79 -16.13
CA PHE A 555 -22.44 14.16 -16.64
C PHE A 555 -23.52 15.09 -16.09
N SER A 556 -24.79 14.72 -16.30
CA SER A 556 -25.93 15.57 -15.92
C SER A 556 -26.09 15.75 -14.40
N ILE A 557 -25.67 14.76 -13.62
CA ILE A 557 -25.91 14.74 -12.16
C ILE A 557 -24.71 15.14 -11.31
N SER A 558 -23.49 15.10 -11.85
CA SER A 558 -22.26 15.44 -11.12
C SER A 558 -21.39 16.44 -11.88
N VAL A 559 -20.99 16.14 -13.11
CA VAL A 559 -20.04 17.00 -13.86
C VAL A 559 -20.64 18.37 -14.16
N LEU A 560 -21.82 18.43 -14.78
CA LEU A 560 -22.47 19.68 -15.16
C LEU A 560 -22.78 20.58 -13.95
N PRO A 561 -23.35 20.08 -12.83
CA PRO A 561 -23.50 20.87 -11.60
C PRO A 561 -22.18 21.46 -11.09
N LYS A 562 -21.08 20.68 -11.04
CA LYS A 562 -19.76 21.19 -10.63
C LYS A 562 -19.25 22.27 -11.57
N MET A 563 -19.43 22.12 -12.89
CA MET A 563 -19.04 23.16 -13.85
C MET A 563 -19.82 24.45 -13.61
N LYS A 564 -21.14 24.35 -13.36
CA LYS A 564 -22.01 25.49 -13.05
C LYS A 564 -21.70 26.15 -11.70
N GLU A 565 -21.26 25.37 -10.72
CA GLU A 565 -20.79 25.90 -9.44
C GLU A 565 -19.45 26.60 -9.58
N ASN A 566 -18.49 25.95 -10.25
CA ASN A 566 -17.15 26.48 -10.49
C ASN A 566 -17.18 27.79 -11.27
N ILE A 567 -18.07 27.93 -12.27
CA ILE A 567 -18.20 29.19 -13.01
C ILE A 567 -18.80 30.31 -12.15
N LYS A 568 -19.80 30.02 -11.31
CA LYS A 568 -20.39 31.00 -10.37
C LYS A 568 -19.38 31.48 -9.33
N LEU A 569 -18.62 30.55 -8.74
CA LEU A 569 -17.57 30.88 -7.78
C LEU A 569 -16.48 31.74 -8.43
N LEU A 570 -16.11 31.43 -9.68
CA LEU A 570 -15.16 32.23 -10.42
C LEU A 570 -15.70 33.62 -10.76
N GLN A 571 -17.02 33.76 -11.02
CA GLN A 571 -17.67 35.05 -11.21
C GLN A 571 -17.51 35.94 -9.99
N GLN A 572 -17.80 35.40 -8.80
CA GLN A 572 -17.68 36.12 -7.54
C GLN A 572 -16.23 36.56 -7.31
N LYS A 573 -15.26 35.70 -7.59
CA LYS A 573 -13.83 36.04 -7.46
C LYS A 573 -13.41 37.16 -8.42
N ILE A 574 -13.87 37.12 -9.67
CA ILE A 574 -13.54 38.17 -10.66
C ILE A 574 -14.21 39.50 -10.29
N MET A 575 -15.47 39.46 -9.85
CA MET A 575 -16.15 40.69 -9.41
C MET A 575 -15.52 41.28 -8.15
N ASN A 576 -15.14 40.45 -7.18
CA ASN A 576 -14.40 40.91 -6.02
C ASN A 576 -13.05 41.52 -6.42
N ALA A 577 -12.37 40.93 -7.42
CA ALA A 577 -11.11 41.47 -7.92
C ALA A 577 -11.28 42.84 -8.60
N ALA A 578 -12.36 43.03 -9.37
CA ALA A 578 -12.72 44.31 -9.96
C ALA A 578 -13.01 45.35 -8.87
N HIS A 579 -13.85 45.00 -7.90
CA HIS A 579 -14.25 45.87 -6.79
C HIS A 579 -13.05 46.33 -5.95
N GLN A 580 -12.20 45.40 -5.52
CA GLN A 580 -10.99 45.72 -4.75
C GLN A 580 -9.99 46.55 -5.56
N SER A 581 -9.96 46.40 -6.89
CA SER A 581 -9.12 47.23 -7.75
C SER A 581 -9.66 48.65 -7.91
N THR A 582 -10.98 48.81 -7.95
CA THR A 582 -11.65 50.12 -7.90
C THR A 582 -11.36 50.83 -6.58
N GLU A 583 -11.55 50.17 -5.43
CA GLU A 583 -11.18 50.72 -4.12
C GLU A 583 -9.69 51.09 -4.05
N HIS A 584 -8.82 50.25 -4.61
CA HIS A 584 -7.38 50.49 -4.63
C HIS A 584 -7.02 51.77 -5.40
N VAL A 585 -7.70 52.03 -6.51
CA VAL A 585 -7.49 53.25 -7.30
C VAL A 585 -8.04 54.49 -6.61
N GLU A 586 -9.23 54.41 -6.02
CA GLU A 586 -9.83 55.51 -5.26
C GLU A 586 -8.96 55.95 -4.10
N VAL A 587 -8.43 55.00 -3.31
CA VAL A 587 -7.57 55.29 -2.15
C VAL A 587 -6.23 55.90 -2.58
N ASN A 588 -5.70 55.51 -3.74
CA ASN A 588 -4.37 55.93 -4.19
C ASN A 588 -4.38 57.04 -5.25
N SER A 589 -5.56 57.57 -5.61
CA SER A 589 -5.73 58.49 -6.76
C SER A 589 -5.07 57.94 -8.03
N GLY A 590 -5.27 56.64 -8.28
CA GLY A 590 -4.66 55.92 -9.39
C GLY A 590 -5.32 56.17 -10.74
N ASP A 591 -4.67 55.70 -11.79
CA ASP A 591 -5.21 55.65 -13.14
C ASP A 591 -5.66 54.22 -13.51
N VAL A 592 -6.13 54.06 -14.75
CA VAL A 592 -6.50 52.76 -15.30
C VAL A 592 -5.34 51.75 -15.32
N GLY A 593 -4.10 52.22 -15.40
CA GLY A 593 -2.91 51.37 -15.30
C GLY A 593 -2.76 50.75 -13.91
N LEU A 594 -2.97 51.55 -12.85
CA LEU A 594 -3.01 51.04 -11.47
C LEU A 594 -4.16 50.05 -11.28
N TRP A 595 -5.34 50.36 -11.84
CA TRP A 595 -6.51 49.47 -11.80
C TRP A 595 -6.17 48.10 -12.41
N LEU A 596 -5.64 48.08 -13.64
CA LEU A 596 -5.28 46.87 -14.37
C LEU A 596 -4.24 46.02 -13.65
N LYS A 597 -3.22 46.66 -13.08
CA LYS A 597 -2.19 45.99 -12.30
C LYS A 597 -2.76 45.32 -11.05
N SER A 598 -3.59 46.04 -10.30
CA SER A 598 -4.30 45.47 -9.15
C SER A 598 -5.19 44.31 -9.57
N PHE A 599 -6.01 44.49 -10.60
CA PHE A 599 -6.98 43.51 -11.07
C PHE A 599 -6.32 42.20 -11.50
N THR A 600 -5.29 42.29 -12.34
CA THR A 600 -4.56 41.11 -12.82
C THR A 600 -3.76 40.42 -11.71
N GLN A 601 -3.19 41.17 -10.76
CA GLN A 601 -2.52 40.61 -9.60
C GLN A 601 -3.48 39.80 -8.72
N GLN A 602 -4.69 40.31 -8.47
CA GLN A 602 -5.71 39.62 -7.68
C GLN A 602 -6.28 38.38 -8.36
N LEU A 603 -6.18 38.29 -9.69
CA LEU A 603 -6.62 37.11 -10.45
C LEU A 603 -5.51 36.07 -10.69
N SER A 604 -4.26 36.38 -10.34
CA SER A 604 -3.08 35.58 -10.70
C SER A 604 -3.09 34.15 -10.15
N ASP A 605 -3.78 33.89 -9.04
CA ASP A 605 -3.94 32.57 -8.44
C ASP A 605 -5.18 31.80 -8.96
N GLN A 606 -6.11 32.49 -9.64
CA GLN A 606 -7.34 31.92 -10.18
C GLN A 606 -7.28 31.65 -11.69
N LEU A 607 -6.57 32.51 -12.43
CA LEU A 607 -6.54 32.54 -13.88
C LEU A 607 -5.11 32.68 -14.39
N ILE A 608 -4.83 32.01 -15.51
CA ILE A 608 -3.64 32.32 -16.31
C ILE A 608 -3.99 33.59 -17.10
N PHE A 609 -3.83 34.74 -16.45
CA PHE A 609 -4.20 36.05 -16.97
C PHE A 609 -3.29 37.12 -16.34
N SER A 610 -2.82 38.06 -17.15
CA SER A 610 -1.81 39.04 -16.76
C SER A 610 -2.01 40.36 -17.52
N GLU A 611 -1.32 41.42 -17.09
CA GLU A 611 -1.33 42.71 -17.80
C GLU A 611 -0.94 42.58 -19.28
N LYS A 612 -0.11 41.59 -19.63
CA LYS A 612 0.32 41.35 -21.02
C LYS A 612 -0.85 40.95 -21.92
N ASP A 613 -1.86 40.26 -21.38
CA ASP A 613 -3.04 39.83 -22.14
C ASP A 613 -3.93 41.03 -22.54
N LEU A 614 -3.75 42.16 -21.86
CA LEU A 614 -4.41 43.45 -22.08
C LEU A 614 -3.48 44.48 -22.74
N SER A 615 -2.29 44.07 -23.19
CA SER A 615 -1.37 44.99 -23.88
C SER A 615 -1.95 45.51 -25.20
N GLY A 616 -1.81 46.82 -25.44
CA GLY A 616 -2.31 47.49 -26.65
C GLY A 616 -3.79 47.87 -26.63
N VAL A 617 -4.52 47.60 -25.54
CA VAL A 617 -5.90 48.09 -25.36
C VAL A 617 -5.86 49.58 -25.05
N LYS A 618 -6.56 50.39 -25.85
CA LYS A 618 -6.68 51.84 -25.59
C LYS A 618 -7.60 52.08 -24.40
N HIS A 619 -7.15 52.89 -23.45
CA HIS A 619 -7.86 53.19 -22.21
C HIS A 619 -7.71 54.66 -21.78
N ASP A 620 -7.35 55.55 -22.71
CA ASP A 620 -6.99 56.95 -22.41
C ASP A 620 -8.15 57.76 -21.81
N ASP A 621 -9.40 57.37 -22.09
CA ASP A 621 -10.63 58.05 -21.64
C ASP A 621 -11.39 57.24 -20.56
N VAL A 622 -10.71 56.38 -19.79
CA VAL A 622 -11.32 55.55 -18.73
C VAL A 622 -10.92 56.07 -17.35
N ASP A 623 -11.80 56.84 -16.73
CA ASP A 623 -11.63 57.43 -15.39
C ASP A 623 -12.78 57.09 -14.41
N ASP A 624 -13.95 56.68 -14.91
CA ASP A 624 -15.08 56.23 -14.08
C ASP A 624 -14.98 54.73 -13.77
N PHE A 625 -14.28 54.40 -12.67
CA PHE A 625 -14.06 53.02 -12.22
C PHE A 625 -15.32 52.37 -11.62
N THR A 626 -16.27 53.15 -11.12
CA THR A 626 -17.56 52.63 -10.64
C THR A 626 -18.41 52.17 -11.83
N LEU A 627 -18.50 52.98 -12.88
CA LEU A 627 -19.14 52.60 -14.13
C LEU A 627 -18.42 51.40 -14.77
N LEU A 628 -17.08 51.36 -14.72
CA LEU A 628 -16.31 50.22 -15.20
C LEU A 628 -16.70 48.92 -14.49
N GLU A 629 -16.81 48.93 -13.16
CA GLU A 629 -17.25 47.75 -12.37
C GLU A 629 -18.66 47.29 -12.79
N ASP A 630 -19.59 48.23 -12.97
CA ASP A 630 -20.97 47.93 -13.36
C ASP A 630 -21.07 47.33 -14.77
N VAL A 631 -20.32 47.86 -15.73
CA VAL A 631 -20.29 47.28 -17.09
C VAL A 631 -19.60 45.92 -17.07
N ILE A 632 -18.48 45.76 -16.36
CA ILE A 632 -17.82 44.46 -16.19
C ILE A 632 -18.79 43.44 -15.61
N ARG A 633 -19.62 43.81 -14.63
CA ARG A 633 -20.63 42.92 -14.04
C ARG A 633 -21.62 42.39 -15.08
N GLN A 634 -22.09 43.26 -15.97
CA GLN A 634 -23.03 42.90 -17.04
C GLN A 634 -22.35 42.03 -18.10
N GLU A 635 -21.21 42.46 -18.62
CA GLU A 635 -20.46 41.77 -19.67
C GLU A 635 -19.93 40.41 -19.21
N LEU A 636 -19.40 40.33 -17.99
CA LEU A 636 -18.94 39.08 -17.40
C LEU A 636 -20.09 38.08 -17.25
N THR A 637 -21.28 38.55 -16.86
CA THR A 637 -22.48 37.69 -16.78
C THR A 637 -22.84 37.11 -18.15
N ALA A 638 -22.76 37.92 -19.20
CA ALA A 638 -22.98 37.46 -20.58
C ALA A 638 -21.93 36.43 -21.02
N VAL A 639 -20.64 36.72 -20.79
CA VAL A 639 -19.52 35.80 -21.10
C VAL A 639 -19.68 34.46 -20.38
N MET A 640 -20.06 34.47 -19.10
CA MET A 640 -20.23 33.25 -18.33
C MET A 640 -21.48 32.46 -18.73
N SER A 641 -22.55 33.13 -19.13
CA SER A 641 -23.72 32.48 -19.72
C SER A 641 -23.36 31.78 -21.04
N ASP A 642 -22.58 32.45 -21.89
CA ASP A 642 -22.05 31.88 -23.14
C ASP A 642 -21.11 30.69 -22.91
N ILE A 643 -20.24 30.74 -21.90
CA ILE A 643 -19.40 29.58 -21.53
C ILE A 643 -20.29 28.43 -21.01
N SER A 644 -21.23 28.73 -20.12
CA SER A 644 -22.12 27.72 -19.53
C SER A 644 -23.00 27.02 -20.56
N SER A 645 -23.46 27.74 -21.59
CA SER A 645 -24.29 27.17 -22.66
C SER A 645 -23.53 26.15 -23.51
N ARG A 646 -22.20 26.22 -23.53
CA ARG A 646 -21.31 25.31 -24.26
C ARG A 646 -20.93 24.05 -23.47
N PHE A 647 -21.30 23.94 -22.19
CA PHE A 647 -21.02 22.73 -21.41
C PHE A 647 -21.77 21.53 -21.97
N ASN A 648 -21.03 20.53 -22.41
CA ASN A 648 -21.60 19.28 -22.91
C ASN A 648 -20.65 18.10 -22.68
N THR A 649 -21.22 16.90 -22.65
CA THR A 649 -20.52 15.65 -22.34
C THR A 649 -19.33 15.40 -23.26
N ASP A 650 -19.51 15.63 -24.57
CA ASP A 650 -18.52 15.26 -25.59
C ASP A 650 -17.33 16.24 -25.63
N THR A 651 -17.56 17.52 -25.36
CA THR A 651 -16.50 18.55 -25.36
C THR A 651 -15.73 18.63 -24.06
N PHE A 652 -16.29 18.13 -22.94
CA PHE A 652 -15.64 18.18 -21.63
C PHE A 652 -14.18 17.68 -21.67
N PRO A 653 -13.88 16.45 -22.11
CA PRO A 653 -12.50 15.98 -22.20
C PRO A 653 -11.69 16.67 -23.31
N VAL A 654 -12.33 17.11 -24.39
CA VAL A 654 -11.66 17.71 -25.56
C VAL A 654 -11.08 19.09 -25.23
N LYS A 655 -11.77 19.86 -24.39
CA LYS A 655 -11.37 21.22 -23.97
C LYS A 655 -10.21 21.26 -22.98
N LEU A 656 -9.86 20.11 -22.41
CA LEU A 656 -8.76 19.96 -21.47
C LEU A 656 -7.47 19.56 -22.20
N ASP A 657 -6.37 20.24 -21.89
CA ASP A 657 -5.04 19.72 -22.23
C ASP A 657 -4.91 18.30 -21.65
N TYR A 658 -4.24 17.43 -22.40
CA TYR A 658 -4.05 16.03 -22.06
C TYR A 658 -3.66 15.79 -20.60
N LYS A 659 -2.70 16.57 -20.07
CA LYS A 659 -2.19 16.46 -18.68
C LYS A 659 -3.19 16.79 -17.57
N PHE A 660 -4.31 17.43 -17.88
CA PHE A 660 -5.34 17.82 -16.91
C PHE A 660 -6.60 16.97 -17.00
N ARG A 661 -6.66 16.02 -17.94
CA ARG A 661 -7.84 15.17 -18.08
C ARG A 661 -7.96 14.21 -16.89
N PRO A 662 -9.17 13.91 -16.40
CA PRO A 662 -9.35 13.06 -15.23
C PRO A 662 -8.71 11.67 -15.38
N ASP A 663 -8.79 11.08 -16.56
CA ASP A 663 -8.16 9.80 -16.90
C ASP A 663 -6.64 9.85 -16.78
N GLU A 664 -5.99 10.92 -17.27
CA GLU A 664 -4.55 11.07 -17.16
C GLU A 664 -4.09 11.33 -15.72
N LEU A 665 -4.86 12.09 -14.93
CA LEU A 665 -4.61 12.26 -13.49
C LEU A 665 -4.66 10.90 -12.75
N LEU A 666 -5.64 10.05 -13.10
CA LEU A 666 -5.77 8.73 -12.49
C LEU A 666 -4.72 7.73 -13.02
N ILE A 667 -4.35 7.82 -14.29
CA ILE A 667 -3.24 7.03 -14.86
C ILE A 667 -1.95 7.36 -14.11
N ASP A 668 -1.67 8.64 -13.87
CA ASP A 668 -0.48 9.06 -13.11
C ASP A 668 -0.51 8.45 -11.69
N HIS A 669 -1.68 8.49 -11.03
CA HIS A 669 -1.87 7.89 -9.71
C HIS A 669 -1.68 6.36 -9.69
N PHE A 670 -2.30 5.63 -10.62
CA PHE A 670 -2.34 4.16 -10.60
C PHE A 670 -1.15 3.49 -11.27
N CYS A 671 -0.49 4.15 -12.24
CA CYS A 671 0.52 3.53 -13.09
C CYS A 671 1.97 3.92 -12.75
N GLN A 672 2.21 4.77 -11.75
CA GLN A 672 3.53 5.05 -11.18
C GLN A 672 4.02 3.90 -10.27
N CYS A 673 4.09 2.70 -10.82
CA CYS A 673 4.34 1.46 -10.08
C CYS A 673 5.24 0.51 -10.88
N CYS A 674 5.71 -0.58 -10.26
CA CYS A 674 6.62 -1.51 -10.94
C CYS A 674 5.94 -2.28 -12.07
N TRP A 675 6.55 -2.31 -13.26
CA TRP A 675 6.03 -3.05 -14.44
C TRP A 675 6.94 -4.20 -14.87
N VAL A 676 7.96 -4.55 -14.08
CA VAL A 676 8.83 -5.70 -14.35
C VAL A 676 7.99 -6.98 -14.27
N GLN A 677 8.15 -7.87 -15.25
CA GLN A 677 7.41 -9.14 -15.34
C GLN A 677 8.26 -10.33 -14.93
N CYS A 678 7.62 -11.32 -14.31
CA CYS A 678 8.26 -12.54 -13.85
C CYS A 678 8.94 -13.25 -15.03
N PRO A 679 10.23 -13.61 -14.93
CA PRO A 679 10.97 -14.19 -16.05
C PRO A 679 10.40 -15.56 -16.47
N PHE A 680 9.65 -16.24 -15.60
CA PHE A 680 9.06 -17.55 -15.89
C PHE A 680 7.68 -17.48 -16.52
N CYS A 681 6.75 -16.71 -15.94
CA CYS A 681 5.33 -16.72 -16.34
C CYS A 681 4.78 -15.38 -16.84
N GLY A 682 5.58 -14.30 -16.83
CA GLY A 682 5.15 -12.99 -17.31
C GLY A 682 4.20 -12.23 -16.37
N ALA A 683 3.95 -12.73 -15.15
CA ALA A 683 3.16 -12.01 -14.16
C ALA A 683 3.86 -10.70 -13.73
N THR A 684 3.11 -9.59 -13.66
CA THR A 684 3.66 -8.25 -13.37
C THR A 684 3.91 -8.07 -11.87
N CYS A 685 5.03 -7.44 -11.50
CA CYS A 685 5.34 -7.13 -10.10
C CYS A 685 4.27 -6.20 -9.49
N THR A 686 3.84 -6.48 -8.25
CA THR A 686 2.75 -5.74 -7.57
C THR A 686 3.25 -4.54 -6.73
N ASN A 687 4.55 -4.26 -6.72
CA ASN A 687 5.11 -3.13 -5.97
C ASN A 687 4.57 -1.79 -6.48
N THR A 688 4.23 -0.89 -5.57
CA THR A 688 3.58 0.41 -5.85
C THR A 688 4.55 1.53 -6.21
N ARG A 689 5.85 1.25 -6.36
CA ARG A 689 6.85 2.21 -6.82
C ARG A 689 7.64 1.67 -8.02
N GLU A 690 7.86 2.53 -9.02
CA GLU A 690 8.85 2.28 -10.06
C GLU A 690 10.25 2.18 -9.43
N ASN A 691 11.13 1.33 -10.00
CA ASN A 691 12.54 1.19 -9.59
C ASN A 691 12.75 0.95 -8.08
N HIS A 692 11.83 0.25 -7.42
CA HIS A 692 11.93 -0.06 -6.00
C HIS A 692 13.19 -0.89 -5.68
N HIS A 693 13.70 -0.74 -4.46
CA HIS A 693 14.74 -1.61 -3.92
C HIS A 693 14.15 -2.95 -3.44
N GLY A 694 14.94 -4.03 -3.50
CA GLY A 694 14.53 -5.38 -3.09
C GLY A 694 13.96 -6.23 -4.23
N ASP A 695 13.54 -7.45 -3.91
CA ASP A 695 13.09 -8.43 -4.88
C ASP A 695 11.73 -8.04 -5.50
N HIS A 696 11.57 -8.27 -6.80
CA HIS A 696 10.28 -8.27 -7.45
C HIS A 696 9.46 -9.47 -6.97
N SER A 697 8.18 -9.24 -6.71
CA SER A 697 7.24 -10.29 -6.33
C SER A 697 5.85 -9.99 -6.84
N VAL A 698 5.05 -11.05 -6.93
CA VAL A 698 3.63 -11.03 -7.26
C VAL A 698 2.98 -12.19 -6.54
N ALA A 699 1.81 -11.97 -5.95
CA ALA A 699 1.14 -13.03 -5.20
C ALA A 699 0.41 -14.03 -6.11
N PHE A 700 0.18 -13.69 -7.38
CA PHE A 700 -0.54 -14.54 -8.33
C PHE A 700 0.25 -14.75 -9.61
N HIS A 701 0.92 -15.90 -9.68
CA HIS A 701 1.65 -16.32 -10.87
C HIS A 701 0.73 -17.00 -11.89
N ARG A 702 1.16 -17.02 -13.14
CA ARG A 702 0.40 -17.52 -14.30
C ARG A 702 0.93 -18.87 -14.76
N VAL A 703 0.12 -19.61 -15.52
CA VAL A 703 0.57 -20.78 -16.28
C VAL A 703 1.60 -20.32 -17.30
N ARG A 704 2.77 -20.96 -17.36
CA ARG A 704 3.92 -20.48 -18.14
C ARG A 704 3.64 -20.43 -19.65
N GLY A 705 2.88 -21.38 -20.18
CA GLY A 705 2.51 -21.45 -21.60
C GLY A 705 1.66 -20.26 -22.09
N ILE A 706 1.00 -19.53 -21.19
CA ILE A 706 0.25 -18.31 -21.53
C ILE A 706 1.18 -17.26 -22.17
N ASN A 707 2.43 -17.20 -21.74
CA ASN A 707 3.45 -16.30 -22.28
C ASN A 707 4.28 -16.95 -23.41
N GLY A 708 3.77 -18.02 -24.03
CA GLY A 708 4.44 -18.74 -25.12
C GLY A 708 5.63 -19.58 -24.66
N ARG A 709 5.81 -19.80 -23.36
CA ARG A 709 6.88 -20.67 -22.87
C ARG A 709 6.60 -22.11 -23.28
N LYS A 710 7.58 -22.74 -23.90
CA LYS A 710 7.48 -24.11 -24.43
C LYS A 710 8.71 -24.95 -24.09
N TYR A 711 8.52 -26.25 -24.08
CA TYR A 711 9.58 -27.25 -24.08
C TYR A 711 9.45 -28.11 -25.33
N SER A 712 10.50 -28.10 -26.17
CA SER A 712 10.41 -28.66 -27.53
C SER A 712 9.21 -28.04 -28.29
N SER A 713 8.32 -28.86 -28.84
CA SER A 713 7.10 -28.46 -29.56
C SER A 713 5.84 -28.38 -28.67
N ASN A 714 5.98 -28.24 -27.35
CA ASN A 714 4.84 -28.24 -26.42
C ASN A 714 4.82 -27.01 -25.51
N LEU A 715 3.69 -26.30 -25.45
CA LEU A 715 3.46 -25.20 -24.51
C LEU A 715 3.44 -25.72 -23.06
N HIS A 716 4.04 -24.99 -22.14
CA HIS A 716 4.09 -25.35 -20.73
C HIS A 716 2.73 -25.21 -20.03
N SER A 717 2.20 -26.29 -19.45
CA SER A 717 1.00 -26.25 -18.59
C SER A 717 1.30 -26.05 -17.11
N ASP A 718 2.56 -25.86 -16.73
CA ASP A 718 3.02 -25.70 -15.35
C ASP A 718 3.05 -24.23 -14.87
N ILE A 719 2.88 -24.02 -13.55
CA ILE A 719 2.94 -22.71 -12.89
C ILE A 719 4.27 -22.61 -12.13
N CYS A 720 4.95 -21.45 -12.20
CA CYS A 720 6.29 -21.32 -11.63
C CYS A 720 6.34 -21.47 -10.10
N THR A 721 5.25 -21.21 -9.38
CA THR A 721 5.16 -21.42 -7.92
C THR A 721 5.21 -22.91 -7.55
N ASP A 722 4.59 -23.77 -8.34
CA ASP A 722 4.67 -25.24 -8.15
C ASP A 722 6.08 -25.74 -8.48
N LEU A 723 6.68 -25.19 -9.53
CA LEU A 723 8.00 -25.61 -9.99
C LEU A 723 9.09 -25.27 -8.99
N VAL A 724 9.07 -24.08 -8.35
CA VAL A 724 10.07 -23.72 -7.34
C VAL A 724 10.04 -24.63 -6.11
N ALA A 725 8.93 -25.34 -5.85
CA ALA A 725 8.88 -26.39 -4.84
C ALA A 725 9.35 -27.77 -5.35
N SER A 726 9.34 -27.96 -6.67
CA SER A 726 9.64 -29.24 -7.32
C SER A 726 11.13 -29.56 -7.38
N GLY A 727 11.48 -30.85 -7.54
CA GLY A 727 12.85 -31.29 -7.83
C GLY A 727 13.26 -31.15 -9.31
N GLN A 728 12.50 -30.42 -10.13
CA GLN A 728 12.79 -30.29 -11.57
C GLN A 728 13.88 -29.23 -11.82
N ASN A 729 14.40 -29.20 -13.04
CA ASN A 729 15.35 -28.19 -13.51
C ASN A 729 14.76 -27.33 -14.63
N PHE A 730 15.30 -26.13 -14.82
CA PHE A 730 15.08 -25.28 -15.99
C PHE A 730 16.40 -24.92 -16.66
N ASN A 731 16.35 -24.51 -17.93
CA ASN A 731 17.52 -24.10 -18.68
C ASN A 731 17.52 -22.59 -18.91
N THR A 732 18.71 -22.00 -18.90
CA THR A 732 19.02 -20.62 -19.27
C THR A 732 20.19 -20.63 -20.26
N PRO A 733 20.51 -19.53 -20.95
CA PRO A 733 21.73 -19.44 -21.76
C PRO A 733 23.01 -19.79 -21.00
N ASP A 734 23.04 -19.55 -19.68
CA ASP A 734 24.20 -19.76 -18.82
C ASP A 734 24.27 -21.18 -18.21
N GLY A 735 23.25 -22.02 -18.42
CA GLY A 735 23.23 -23.40 -17.93
C GLY A 735 21.89 -23.91 -17.45
N ARG A 736 21.90 -25.12 -16.88
CA ARG A 736 20.74 -25.80 -16.28
C ARG A 736 20.76 -25.61 -14.77
N PHE A 737 19.65 -25.17 -14.19
CA PHE A 737 19.52 -24.86 -12.76
C PHE A 737 18.30 -25.57 -12.16
N PRO A 738 18.37 -26.04 -10.90
CA PRO A 738 17.20 -26.53 -10.18
C PRO A 738 16.19 -25.41 -9.92
N TRP A 739 14.90 -25.71 -10.06
CA TRP A 739 13.84 -24.73 -9.79
C TRP A 739 13.83 -24.27 -8.33
N ARG A 740 14.09 -25.17 -7.37
CA ARG A 740 14.27 -24.82 -5.93
C ARG A 740 15.31 -23.74 -5.71
N TYR A 741 16.29 -23.65 -6.61
CA TYR A 741 17.41 -22.75 -6.50
C TYR A 741 17.52 -21.82 -7.71
N TYR A 742 16.38 -21.44 -8.28
CA TYR A 742 16.33 -20.66 -9.52
C TYR A 742 17.10 -19.34 -9.45
N ARG A 743 17.25 -18.76 -8.26
CA ARG A 743 18.02 -17.52 -8.06
C ARG A 743 19.50 -17.68 -8.42
N ARG A 744 20.05 -18.91 -8.36
CA ARG A 744 21.43 -19.21 -8.79
C ARG A 744 21.68 -18.95 -10.28
N ALA A 745 20.64 -18.96 -11.11
CA ALA A 745 20.76 -18.60 -12.52
C ALA A 745 21.14 -17.12 -12.74
N GLY A 746 21.15 -16.29 -11.69
CA GLY A 746 21.59 -14.89 -11.78
C GLY A 746 20.66 -14.02 -12.62
N GLY A 747 21.17 -12.87 -13.06
CA GLY A 747 20.46 -11.94 -13.95
C GLY A 747 19.07 -11.55 -13.44
N VAL A 748 18.06 -11.65 -14.32
CA VAL A 748 16.66 -11.36 -13.98
C VAL A 748 16.07 -12.36 -12.99
N TYR A 749 16.58 -13.59 -12.91
CA TYR A 749 16.05 -14.63 -12.01
C TYR A 749 16.37 -14.33 -10.54
N ALA A 750 17.58 -13.83 -10.26
CA ALA A 750 18.01 -13.48 -8.91
C ALA A 750 17.25 -12.28 -8.30
N GLN A 751 16.65 -11.44 -9.15
CA GLN A 751 15.89 -10.25 -8.77
C GLN A 751 14.44 -10.53 -8.38
N TRP A 752 13.98 -11.78 -8.48
CA TRP A 752 12.61 -12.17 -8.17
C TRP A 752 12.54 -13.06 -6.92
N SER A 753 11.52 -12.86 -6.10
CA SER A 753 11.12 -13.74 -5.01
C SER A 753 9.83 -14.47 -5.41
N ILE A 754 9.95 -15.76 -5.71
CA ILE A 754 8.83 -16.63 -6.09
C ILE A 754 8.66 -17.65 -4.97
N THR A 755 7.63 -17.47 -4.17
CA THR A 755 7.29 -18.39 -3.08
C THR A 755 6.49 -19.57 -3.64
N PRO A 756 6.75 -20.81 -3.19
CA PRO A 756 5.81 -21.91 -3.36
C PRO A 756 4.40 -21.48 -2.96
N ASP A 757 3.45 -21.65 -3.87
CA ASP A 757 2.04 -21.35 -3.63
C ASP A 757 1.29 -22.68 -3.64
N LEU A 758 0.75 -23.07 -2.48
CA LEU A 758 -0.07 -24.27 -2.35
C LEU A 758 -1.56 -23.97 -2.64
N SER A 759 -1.89 -22.72 -2.99
CA SER A 759 -3.26 -22.34 -3.28
C SER A 759 -3.69 -22.82 -4.66
N ASP A 760 -4.83 -23.50 -4.71
CA ASP A 760 -5.44 -23.96 -5.95
C ASP A 760 -6.29 -22.82 -6.55
N LEU A 761 -5.62 -21.83 -7.17
CA LEU A 761 -6.32 -20.68 -7.77
C LEU A 761 -6.78 -21.01 -9.20
N PRO A 762 -8.10 -21.08 -9.46
CA PRO A 762 -8.64 -21.54 -10.74
C PRO A 762 -8.53 -20.54 -11.88
N TYR A 763 -8.35 -19.24 -11.64
CA TYR A 763 -8.51 -18.23 -12.71
C TYR A 763 -7.61 -18.47 -13.94
N TRP A 764 -6.29 -18.65 -13.76
CA TRP A 764 -5.41 -18.91 -14.90
C TRP A 764 -5.53 -20.35 -15.45
N LYS A 765 -6.00 -21.30 -14.65
CA LYS A 765 -6.30 -22.67 -15.09
C LYS A 765 -7.51 -22.69 -16.01
N TRP A 766 -8.59 -22.02 -15.60
CA TRP A 766 -9.78 -21.75 -16.41
C TRP A 766 -9.42 -21.01 -17.70
N PHE A 767 -8.61 -19.94 -17.64
CA PHE A 767 -8.18 -19.20 -18.83
C PHE A 767 -7.51 -20.13 -19.86
N VAL A 768 -6.55 -20.95 -19.44
CA VAL A 768 -5.85 -21.89 -20.33
C VAL A 768 -6.81 -22.93 -20.92
N CYS A 769 -7.74 -23.47 -20.13
CA CYS A 769 -8.76 -24.38 -20.64
C CYS A 769 -9.72 -23.69 -21.62
N ARG A 770 -10.11 -22.44 -21.34
CA ARG A 770 -11.08 -21.68 -22.13
C ARG A 770 -10.54 -21.25 -23.48
N PHE A 771 -9.27 -20.80 -23.51
CA PHE A 771 -8.57 -20.27 -24.69
C PHE A 771 -7.47 -21.21 -25.19
N GLN A 772 -7.57 -22.52 -24.92
CA GLN A 772 -6.56 -23.49 -25.32
C GLN A 772 -6.26 -23.38 -26.82
N LYS A 773 -7.29 -23.48 -27.67
CA LYS A 773 -7.13 -23.44 -29.12
C LYS A 773 -6.56 -22.10 -29.62
N ASP A 774 -6.92 -21.00 -28.96
CA ASP A 774 -6.42 -19.67 -29.29
C ASP A 774 -4.94 -19.53 -28.94
N LEU A 775 -4.53 -19.99 -27.75
CA LEU A 775 -3.11 -20.06 -27.35
C LEU A 775 -2.30 -20.95 -28.30
N GLU A 776 -2.85 -22.11 -28.67
CA GLU A 776 -2.17 -23.06 -29.55
C GLU A 776 -2.00 -22.48 -30.97
N LYS A 777 -2.99 -21.72 -31.44
CA LYS A 777 -2.93 -20.99 -32.71
C LYS A 777 -1.93 -19.83 -32.65
N GLU A 778 -1.98 -19.02 -31.59
CA GLU A 778 -1.14 -17.83 -31.41
C GLU A 778 0.35 -18.21 -31.39
N TYR A 779 0.69 -19.24 -30.61
CA TYR A 779 2.09 -19.68 -30.47
C TYR A 779 2.51 -20.76 -31.47
N LYS A 780 1.56 -21.32 -32.25
CA LYS A 780 1.77 -22.42 -33.22
C LYS A 780 2.36 -23.68 -32.57
N GLU A 781 1.91 -23.99 -31.36
CA GLU A 781 2.39 -25.10 -30.53
C GLU A 781 1.22 -25.66 -29.72
N ILE A 782 1.30 -26.90 -29.25
CA ILE A 782 0.17 -27.56 -28.57
C ILE A 782 0.46 -27.88 -27.09
N PHE A 783 -0.58 -28.08 -26.29
CA PHE A 783 -0.45 -28.60 -24.93
C PHE A 783 -0.54 -30.14 -24.92
N GLU A 784 0.58 -30.82 -25.19
CA GLU A 784 0.63 -32.29 -25.28
C GLU A 784 1.70 -32.94 -24.37
N GLY A 785 1.59 -34.26 -24.21
CA GLY A 785 2.57 -35.08 -23.50
C GLY A 785 2.67 -34.73 -22.02
N ARG A 786 3.89 -34.47 -21.55
CA ARG A 786 4.14 -34.02 -20.16
C ARG A 786 3.55 -32.64 -19.86
N SER A 787 3.20 -31.87 -20.89
CA SER A 787 2.60 -30.55 -20.78
C SER A 787 1.12 -30.54 -21.15
N LYS A 788 0.47 -31.72 -21.19
CA LYS A 788 -0.98 -31.82 -21.34
C LYS A 788 -1.66 -31.06 -20.20
N ILE A 789 -2.68 -30.27 -20.53
CA ILE A 789 -3.53 -29.60 -19.54
C ILE A 789 -4.27 -30.66 -18.72
N GLN A 790 -4.22 -30.54 -17.40
CA GLN A 790 -4.86 -31.49 -16.48
C GLN A 790 -6.39 -31.48 -16.65
N ASP A 791 -7.02 -32.66 -16.67
CA ASP A 791 -8.47 -32.76 -16.87
C ASP A 791 -9.26 -32.13 -15.71
N GLU A 792 -8.70 -32.09 -14.50
CA GLU A 792 -9.26 -31.36 -13.34
C GLU A 792 -9.48 -29.87 -13.61
N TRP A 793 -8.60 -29.23 -14.40
CA TRP A 793 -8.71 -27.80 -14.70
C TRP A 793 -9.94 -27.47 -15.54
N ARG A 794 -10.41 -28.45 -16.32
CA ARG A 794 -11.61 -28.31 -17.15
C ARG A 794 -12.90 -28.26 -16.33
N LYS A 795 -12.84 -28.57 -15.02
CA LYS A 795 -13.98 -28.48 -14.10
C LYS A 795 -14.22 -27.06 -13.61
N TYR A 796 -13.21 -26.18 -13.63
CA TYR A 796 -13.40 -24.79 -13.22
C TYR A 796 -14.24 -24.03 -14.23
N SER A 797 -15.32 -23.41 -13.75
CA SER A 797 -16.16 -22.51 -14.52
C SER A 797 -15.62 -21.08 -14.51
N LYS A 798 -16.16 -20.21 -15.39
CA LYS A 798 -15.90 -18.77 -15.34
C LYS A 798 -16.25 -18.17 -13.97
N ARG A 799 -17.32 -18.68 -13.34
CA ARG A 799 -17.76 -18.23 -12.02
C ARG A 799 -16.70 -18.58 -10.97
N ASP A 800 -16.18 -19.80 -10.97
CA ASP A 800 -15.10 -20.22 -10.05
C ASP A 800 -13.85 -19.37 -10.23
N ALA A 801 -13.50 -19.07 -11.49
CA ALA A 801 -12.40 -18.17 -11.83
C ALA A 801 -12.61 -16.78 -11.21
N ILE A 802 -13.77 -16.14 -11.43
CA ILE A 802 -14.09 -14.81 -10.90
C ILE A 802 -14.14 -14.78 -9.37
N GLU A 803 -14.79 -15.76 -8.74
CA GLU A 803 -14.90 -15.87 -7.28
C GLU A 803 -13.53 -16.12 -6.62
N SER A 804 -12.62 -16.81 -7.30
CA SER A 804 -11.26 -17.01 -6.78
C SER A 804 -10.44 -15.72 -6.64
N LEU A 805 -10.74 -14.70 -7.45
CA LEU A 805 -10.10 -13.38 -7.31
C LEU A 805 -10.50 -12.67 -6.01
N ASP A 806 -11.59 -13.08 -5.35
CA ASP A 806 -11.97 -12.58 -4.04
C ASP A 806 -11.12 -13.20 -2.91
N LYS A 807 -10.59 -14.42 -3.11
CA LYS A 807 -9.66 -15.09 -2.17
C LYS A 807 -8.25 -14.51 -2.18
N TYR A 808 -7.92 -13.71 -3.20
CA TYR A 808 -6.60 -13.14 -3.47
C TYR A 808 -6.18 -12.00 -2.50
N VAL A 809 -7.09 -11.44 -1.69
CA VAL A 809 -6.85 -10.19 -0.89
C VAL A 809 -6.87 -10.41 0.62
#